data_AF-A0A5C7VK82-F1
#
_entry.id   AF-A0A5C7VK82-F1
#
_cell.length_a   1.000
_cell.length_b   1.000
_cell.length_c   1.000
_cell.angle_alpha   90.00
_cell.angle_beta   90.00
_cell.angle_gamma   90.00
#
_symmetry.space_group_name_H-M   'P 1'
#
loop_
_entity.id
_entity.type
_entity.pdbx_description
1 polymer ?
#
loop_
_entity_poly.entity_id
_entity_poly.type
_entity_poly.pdbx_seq_one_letter_code
_entity_poly.pdbx_strand_id
1 'polypeptide(L)'
;MFRSIFAFELRQQFANPVFWVVFSVFALLAFGAASSDAVQLGGGIGNVNRNAPYVIVFLLGGFISLAMLLAVIFIGGAALRDFDNRTAELFFTTPVKKRDYLFGRFAGGLSMAGLIMLGVALGILAGTFMPWVDPQRLGPTTAAPYLWALAVLILPNLFFMGALLFCLAVATRSMLMTYVGVIAFLVFNLVTGTLTADLDTRWIGALIDPYGMAAVEEATRYWSISERNTLIPPLSGSLLINRAIWMALGALLLWAAWRLFRTDREGWTLRRRRRGAALAIPAVTLATGPAAQVRQFLHQAAFDLKGVLRGVPLLVMGLFGLMILIVNLAFGMEMFGTPRYPTTATMVDLITGSYSLFLLIIVVFYAGELVFRERGARIAEVTDAYPNADWIALASKLVALTGVVLLFYASGIAVTIVYQLIRGGVAIEPGLYLSRMLIECSGFVLMGVLALFLQVISNNKFIGYLLMLVYLVLRATMGFLDFDDLLYRPFGTPPLPYSDMNGYGHFLIGWAWLRLYWGAFAALLFVAGLLFWVRGNRATFPERLREARRRLAPGPAVAAALALAVFAGSGLFIFHNTHRLNEYVPGDVALDRQADYEKKYRQYKGIAQPRITEMRVDVDLHPETRTANVRGHYRLKNRHAQAINELHVVVPAGFRDSRLVLEFAPHEVVLQDEVLDYAIYRLATPLAAGAEMDFDFRLTLGQAGFPNGRAQTAIVDNGSFFNSFVFPQFGYIESFQIEDRNERRKRDLGEVPRMASIDDEAARANTYIAADADWLRFETTISTTPDQIALAPGYLQREWIENGRRHFHYTMDVPMLNFAAWLSARWEVSRGEWNGLPIEVYHDP
;
A
#
# COMPACT_ATOMS: atom_id res chain seq x y z
N MET A 1 29.80 -12.63 -38.67
CA MET A 1 28.39 -13.04 -38.46
C MET A 1 27.82 -12.58 -37.11
N PHE A 2 28.58 -12.60 -36.00
CA PHE A 2 28.11 -12.02 -34.73
C PHE A 2 27.63 -10.56 -34.86
N ARG A 3 28.48 -9.66 -35.38
CA ARG A 3 28.15 -8.22 -35.52
C ARG A 3 26.90 -7.97 -36.36
N SER A 4 26.68 -8.76 -37.41
CA SER A 4 25.51 -8.63 -38.28
C SER A 4 24.23 -9.08 -37.58
N ILE A 5 24.28 -10.18 -36.83
CA ILE A 5 23.13 -10.68 -36.05
C ILE A 5 22.79 -9.71 -34.92
N PHE A 6 23.81 -9.20 -34.21
CA PHE A 6 23.65 -8.19 -33.17
C PHE A 6 23.03 -6.90 -33.72
N ALA A 7 23.58 -6.35 -34.82
CA ALA A 7 23.04 -5.13 -35.44
C ALA A 7 21.62 -5.33 -35.98
N PHE A 8 21.32 -6.51 -36.54
CA PHE A 8 19.98 -6.86 -36.99
C PHE A 8 18.98 -6.88 -35.83
N GLU A 9 19.34 -7.53 -34.71
CA GLU A 9 18.50 -7.58 -33.53
C GLU A 9 18.22 -6.17 -32.97
N LEU A 10 19.25 -5.33 -32.85
CA LEU A 10 19.08 -3.95 -32.38
C LEU A 10 18.13 -3.15 -33.29
N ARG A 11 18.36 -3.16 -34.61
CA ARG A 11 17.48 -2.44 -35.55
C ARG A 11 16.04 -2.90 -35.46
N GLN A 12 15.83 -4.21 -35.33
CA GLN A 12 14.49 -4.78 -35.23
C GLN A 12 13.79 -4.36 -33.92
N GLN A 13 14.51 -4.35 -32.79
CA GLN A 13 13.93 -3.91 -31.52
C GLN A 13 13.68 -2.40 -31.46
N PHE A 14 14.56 -1.57 -32.04
CA PHE A 14 14.33 -0.12 -32.16
C PHE A 14 13.15 0.24 -33.06
N ALA A 15 12.90 -0.56 -34.10
CA ALA A 15 11.73 -0.39 -34.96
C ALA A 15 10.42 -0.82 -34.28
N ASN A 16 10.50 -1.55 -33.15
CA ASN A 16 9.32 -1.98 -32.42
C ASN A 16 8.81 -0.86 -31.49
N PRO A 17 7.56 -0.38 -31.66
CA PRO A 17 6.99 0.66 -30.80
C PRO A 17 7.00 0.32 -29.31
N VAL A 18 6.96 -0.98 -28.96
CA VAL A 18 6.98 -1.44 -27.56
C VAL A 18 8.25 -0.99 -26.83
N PHE A 19 9.40 -0.97 -27.51
CA PHE A 19 10.65 -0.51 -26.89
C PHE A 19 10.54 0.95 -26.44
N TRP A 20 10.09 1.85 -27.32
CA TRP A 20 9.96 3.27 -27.03
C TRP A 20 8.91 3.55 -25.96
N VAL A 21 7.79 2.83 -25.97
CA VAL A 21 6.79 2.93 -24.91
C VAL A 21 7.39 2.56 -23.56
N VAL A 22 8.08 1.42 -23.48
CA VAL A 22 8.71 0.96 -22.23
C VAL A 22 9.80 1.93 -21.77
N PHE A 23 10.68 2.34 -22.67
CA PHE A 23 11.74 3.30 -22.40
C PHE A 23 11.17 4.61 -21.83
N SER A 24 10.17 5.19 -22.50
CA SER A 24 9.54 6.43 -22.08
C SER A 24 8.83 6.30 -20.74
N VAL A 25 8.09 5.21 -20.53
CA VAL A 25 7.40 4.97 -19.25
C VAL A 25 8.40 4.83 -18.11
N PHE A 26 9.47 4.05 -18.29
CA PHE A 26 10.49 3.87 -17.25
C PHE A 26 11.26 5.17 -16.98
N ALA A 27 11.62 5.90 -18.03
CA ALA A 27 12.27 7.21 -17.89
C ALA A 27 11.35 8.23 -17.19
N LEU A 28 10.06 8.28 -17.54
CA LEU A 28 9.09 9.18 -16.90
C LEU A 28 8.81 8.80 -15.45
N LEU A 29 8.73 7.51 -15.14
CA LEU A 29 8.58 7.03 -13.76
C LEU A 29 9.81 7.42 -12.92
N ALA A 30 11.01 7.22 -13.46
CA ALA A 30 12.25 7.55 -12.78
C ALA A 30 12.43 9.07 -12.62
N PHE A 31 12.00 9.83 -13.62
CA PHE A 31 11.90 11.28 -13.57
C PHE A 31 10.91 11.77 -12.50
N GLY A 32 9.73 11.15 -12.40
CA GLY A 32 8.78 11.44 -11.33
C GLY A 32 9.34 11.12 -9.95
N ALA A 33 10.05 9.99 -9.82
CA ALA A 33 10.73 9.56 -8.59
C ALA A 33 11.80 10.54 -8.10
N ALA A 34 12.56 11.14 -9.02
CA ALA A 34 13.58 12.12 -8.65
C ALA A 34 13.02 13.54 -8.45
N SER A 35 12.03 13.94 -9.26
CA SER A 35 11.51 15.31 -9.27
C SER A 35 10.37 15.56 -8.30
N SER A 36 9.74 14.54 -7.72
CA SER A 36 8.63 14.71 -6.79
C SER A 36 8.81 13.91 -5.50
N ASP A 37 8.24 14.41 -4.39
CA ASP A 37 8.08 13.60 -3.16
C ASP A 37 7.05 12.48 -3.37
N ALA A 38 6.32 12.53 -4.50
CA ALA A 38 5.20 11.69 -4.81
C ALA A 38 5.51 10.25 -5.20
N VAL A 39 6.74 9.99 -5.65
CA VAL A 39 7.12 8.68 -6.16
C VAL A 39 8.30 8.20 -5.33
N GLN A 40 8.00 7.73 -4.12
CA GLN A 40 9.00 7.12 -3.24
C GLN A 40 9.06 5.62 -3.48
N LEU A 41 10.14 5.18 -4.12
CA LEU A 41 10.54 3.78 -4.17
C LEU A 41 11.58 3.55 -3.06
N GLY A 42 11.17 3.00 -1.92
CA GLY A 42 12.09 2.61 -0.84
C GLY A 42 12.03 3.40 0.48
N GLY A 43 10.92 4.07 0.80
CA GLY A 43 10.71 4.76 2.09
C GLY A 43 11.11 6.24 2.08
N GLY A 44 10.84 6.92 3.21
CA GLY A 44 11.07 8.36 3.36
C GLY A 44 12.55 8.74 3.28
N ILE A 45 12.89 9.65 2.37
CA ILE A 45 14.27 10.09 2.10
C ILE A 45 14.84 10.97 3.24
N GLY A 46 14.00 11.43 4.17
CA GLY A 46 14.42 12.20 5.34
C GLY A 46 15.34 13.37 4.96
N ASN A 47 16.49 13.46 5.64
CA ASN A 47 17.51 14.50 5.43
C ASN A 47 18.56 14.18 4.35
N VAL A 48 18.38 13.08 3.60
CA VAL A 48 19.31 12.71 2.52
C VAL A 48 18.94 13.50 1.25
N ASN A 49 19.91 14.05 0.54
CA ASN A 49 19.69 14.77 -0.71
C ASN A 49 19.08 13.83 -1.75
N ARG A 50 18.17 14.33 -2.60
CA ARG A 50 17.51 13.52 -3.62
C ARG A 50 18.45 12.99 -4.70
N ASN A 51 19.50 13.74 -5.00
CA ASN A 51 20.57 13.33 -5.91
C ASN A 51 21.80 12.80 -5.15
N ALA A 52 21.65 12.44 -3.87
CA ALA A 52 22.71 11.79 -3.12
C ALA A 52 23.11 10.47 -3.80
N PRO A 53 24.40 10.09 -3.76
CA PRO A 53 24.84 8.81 -4.32
C PRO A 53 24.04 7.62 -3.78
N TYR A 54 23.74 7.60 -2.48
CA TYR A 54 22.90 6.58 -1.85
C TYR A 54 21.51 6.48 -2.49
N VAL A 55 20.81 7.62 -2.65
CA VAL A 55 19.46 7.64 -3.21
C VAL A 55 19.45 7.22 -4.68
N ILE A 56 20.42 7.68 -5.48
CA ILE A 56 20.55 7.29 -6.89
C ILE A 56 20.75 5.77 -7.02
N VAL A 57 21.64 5.19 -6.20
CA VAL A 57 21.91 3.76 -6.17
C VAL A 57 20.65 2.97 -5.80
N PHE A 58 19.92 3.39 -4.77
CA PHE A 58 18.69 2.72 -4.35
C PHE A 58 17.56 2.84 -5.36
N LEU A 59 17.35 4.01 -5.96
CA LEU A 59 16.33 4.21 -6.99
C LEU A 59 16.64 3.33 -8.21
N LEU A 60 17.87 3.36 -8.72
CA LEU A 60 18.30 2.52 -9.84
C LEU A 60 18.20 1.01 -9.52
N GLY A 61 18.55 0.64 -8.28
CA GLY A 61 18.36 -0.71 -7.74
C GLY A 61 16.89 -1.12 -7.66
N GLY A 62 15.98 -0.21 -7.27
CA GLY A 62 14.55 -0.46 -7.27
C GLY A 62 14.01 -0.71 -8.68
N PHE A 63 14.41 0.10 -9.66
CA PHE A 63 13.97 -0.04 -11.05
C PHE A 63 14.45 -1.34 -11.71
N ILE A 64 15.57 -1.94 -11.28
CA ILE A 64 16.03 -3.22 -11.86
C ILE A 64 15.05 -4.37 -11.57
N SER A 65 14.36 -4.34 -10.43
CA SER A 65 13.37 -5.34 -10.06
C SER A 65 12.14 -5.28 -11.00
N LEU A 66 11.71 -4.06 -11.35
CA LEU A 66 10.65 -3.81 -12.33
C LEU A 66 11.10 -4.15 -13.76
N ALA A 67 12.33 -3.78 -14.12
CA ALA A 67 12.89 -4.02 -15.45
C ALA A 67 13.01 -5.52 -15.77
N MET A 68 13.18 -6.37 -14.75
CA MET A 68 13.25 -7.83 -14.91
C MET A 68 11.98 -8.42 -15.55
N LEU A 69 10.79 -7.91 -15.19
CA LEU A 69 9.52 -8.36 -15.78
C LEU A 69 9.50 -8.14 -17.31
N LEU A 70 10.21 -7.12 -17.77
CA LEU A 70 10.30 -6.72 -19.17
C LEU A 70 11.49 -7.35 -19.88
N ALA A 71 12.53 -7.78 -19.14
CA ALA A 71 13.68 -8.48 -19.69
C ALA A 71 13.28 -9.76 -20.45
N VAL A 72 12.17 -10.40 -20.10
CA VAL A 72 11.60 -11.54 -20.86
C VAL A 72 11.29 -11.15 -22.30
N ILE A 73 10.74 -9.95 -22.52
CA ILE A 73 10.30 -9.48 -23.84
C ILE A 73 11.53 -9.25 -24.73
N PHE A 74 12.56 -8.59 -24.21
CA PHE A 74 13.72 -8.18 -24.99
C PHE A 74 14.78 -9.26 -25.12
N ILE A 75 15.02 -10.07 -24.07
CA ILE A 75 16.04 -11.11 -24.05
C ILE A 75 15.44 -12.48 -24.40
N GLY A 76 14.39 -12.89 -23.67
CA GLY A 76 13.68 -14.14 -23.95
C GLY A 76 12.99 -14.13 -25.32
N GLY A 77 12.34 -13.01 -25.67
CA GLY A 77 11.74 -12.80 -26.97
C GLY A 77 12.77 -12.83 -28.10
N ALA A 78 13.95 -12.23 -27.93
CA ALA A 78 15.03 -12.33 -28.93
C ALA A 78 15.50 -13.79 -29.15
N ALA A 79 15.51 -14.62 -28.09
CA ALA A 79 15.86 -16.03 -28.20
C ALA A 79 14.80 -16.87 -28.93
N LEU A 80 13.52 -16.53 -28.74
CA LEU A 80 12.38 -17.32 -29.24
C LEU A 80 11.80 -16.83 -30.57
N ARG A 81 12.05 -15.58 -30.95
CA ARG A 81 11.40 -14.90 -32.08
C ARG A 81 11.45 -15.70 -33.38
N ASP A 82 12.60 -16.28 -33.71
CA ASP A 82 12.76 -17.04 -34.95
C ASP A 82 12.00 -18.37 -34.92
N PHE A 83 11.80 -18.94 -33.73
CA PHE A 83 10.99 -20.14 -33.56
C PHE A 83 9.50 -19.82 -33.62
N ASP A 84 9.07 -18.74 -32.95
CA ASP A 84 7.67 -18.28 -32.93
C ASP A 84 7.19 -17.86 -34.33
N ASN A 85 8.04 -17.16 -35.09
CA ASN A 85 7.75 -16.74 -36.46
C ASN A 85 8.01 -17.83 -37.51
N ARG A 86 8.48 -19.02 -37.10
CA ARG A 86 8.85 -20.14 -37.99
C ARG A 86 9.92 -19.78 -39.04
N THR A 87 10.85 -18.89 -38.69
CA THR A 87 11.96 -18.44 -39.55
C THR A 87 13.30 -19.08 -39.19
N ALA A 88 13.39 -19.83 -38.07
CA ALA A 88 14.64 -20.42 -37.60
C ALA A 88 15.35 -21.32 -38.63
N GLU A 89 14.59 -22.05 -39.45
CA GLU A 89 15.13 -22.93 -40.51
C GLU A 89 15.87 -22.15 -41.61
N LEU A 90 15.46 -20.90 -41.88
CA LEU A 90 16.13 -20.03 -42.85
C LEU A 90 17.51 -19.59 -42.35
N PHE A 91 17.67 -19.44 -41.03
CA PHE A 91 18.96 -19.07 -40.44
C PHE A 91 19.90 -20.27 -40.31
N PHE A 92 19.40 -21.44 -39.93
CA PHE A 92 20.25 -22.64 -39.72
C PHE A 92 20.72 -23.31 -41.01
N THR A 93 20.18 -22.94 -42.16
CA THR A 93 20.65 -23.37 -43.49
C THR A 93 21.80 -22.52 -44.03
N THR A 94 22.12 -21.40 -43.38
CA THR A 94 23.26 -20.52 -43.72
C THR A 94 24.53 -20.93 -42.95
N PRO A 95 25.75 -20.51 -43.36
CA PRO A 95 27.00 -20.85 -42.66
C PRO A 95 27.18 -20.13 -41.30
N VAL A 96 26.09 -19.75 -40.63
CA VAL A 96 26.10 -19.09 -39.32
C VAL A 96 26.50 -20.08 -38.24
N LYS A 97 27.59 -19.78 -37.53
CA LYS A 97 28.03 -20.57 -36.38
C LYS A 97 27.07 -20.40 -35.21
N LYS A 98 26.76 -21.50 -34.52
CA LYS A 98 25.96 -21.53 -33.28
C LYS A 98 26.34 -20.45 -32.26
N ARG A 99 27.64 -20.21 -32.06
CA ARG A 99 28.15 -19.19 -31.13
C ARG A 99 27.72 -17.76 -31.55
N ASP A 100 27.81 -17.46 -32.83
CA ASP A 100 27.57 -16.13 -33.37
C ASP A 100 26.08 -15.79 -33.32
N TYR A 101 25.24 -16.80 -33.58
CA TYR A 101 23.79 -16.69 -33.47
C TYR A 101 23.33 -16.43 -32.03
N LEU A 102 23.71 -17.29 -31.09
CA LEU A 102 23.25 -17.19 -29.70
C LEU A 102 23.76 -15.94 -29.01
N PHE A 103 25.07 -15.69 -29.04
CA PHE A 103 25.63 -14.53 -28.37
C PHE A 103 25.19 -13.23 -29.04
N GLY A 104 24.97 -13.23 -30.37
CA GLY A 104 24.46 -12.06 -31.08
C GLY A 104 23.05 -11.67 -30.62
N ARG A 105 22.14 -12.65 -30.48
CA ARG A 105 20.78 -12.44 -29.96
C ARG A 105 20.79 -12.03 -28.49
N PHE A 106 21.59 -12.72 -27.66
CA PHE A 106 21.73 -12.40 -26.24
C PHE A 106 22.26 -10.99 -26.01
N ALA A 107 23.37 -10.63 -26.68
CA ALA A 107 23.96 -9.30 -26.56
C ALA A 107 23.00 -8.20 -27.05
N GLY A 108 22.22 -8.47 -28.12
CA GLY A 108 21.20 -7.56 -28.62
C GLY A 108 20.12 -7.28 -27.58
N GLY A 109 19.53 -8.34 -27.01
CA GLY A 109 18.54 -8.22 -25.95
C GLY A 109 19.08 -7.54 -24.69
N LEU A 110 20.29 -7.91 -24.26
CA LEU A 110 20.96 -7.34 -23.09
C LEU A 110 21.22 -5.83 -23.27
N SER A 111 21.64 -5.41 -24.47
CA SER A 111 21.87 -4.01 -24.80
C SER A 111 20.58 -3.20 -24.75
N MET A 112 19.48 -3.75 -25.26
CA MET A 112 18.18 -3.08 -25.22
C MET A 112 17.65 -2.92 -23.79
N ALA A 113 17.81 -3.96 -22.94
CA ALA A 113 17.51 -3.83 -21.51
C ALA A 113 18.41 -2.79 -20.82
N GLY A 114 19.69 -2.74 -21.17
CA GLY A 114 20.64 -1.73 -20.68
C GLY A 114 20.24 -0.31 -21.08
N LEU A 115 19.76 -0.11 -22.31
CA LEU A 115 19.26 1.20 -22.77
C LEU A 115 18.01 1.66 -22.03
N ILE A 116 17.12 0.75 -21.64
CA ILE A 116 15.96 1.10 -20.80
C ILE A 116 16.43 1.60 -19.43
N MET A 117 17.39 0.90 -18.81
CA MET A 117 17.97 1.34 -17.53
C MET A 117 18.80 2.63 -17.65
N LEU A 118 19.41 2.87 -18.81
CA LEU A 118 20.00 4.18 -19.11
C LEU A 118 18.92 5.25 -19.18
N GLY A 119 17.77 4.97 -19.76
CA GLY A 119 16.59 5.84 -19.74
C GLY A 119 16.12 6.17 -18.32
N VAL A 120 16.13 5.18 -17.41
CA VAL A 120 15.86 5.40 -15.98
C VAL A 120 16.89 6.34 -15.36
N ALA A 121 18.18 6.10 -15.57
CA ALA A 121 19.25 6.96 -15.05
C ALA A 121 19.14 8.41 -15.58
N LEU A 122 18.84 8.57 -16.88
CA LEU A 122 18.58 9.87 -17.49
C LEU A 122 17.31 10.52 -16.96
N GLY A 123 16.26 9.75 -16.69
CA GLY A 123 15.03 10.23 -16.04
C GLY A 123 15.32 10.79 -14.65
N ILE A 124 16.05 10.04 -13.81
CA ILE A 124 16.48 10.50 -12.48
C ILE A 124 17.29 11.78 -12.61
N LEU A 125 18.29 11.80 -13.49
CA LEU A 125 19.13 12.97 -13.72
C LEU A 125 18.31 14.19 -14.17
N ALA A 126 17.43 14.03 -15.16
CA ALA A 126 16.53 15.09 -15.61
C ALA A 126 15.63 15.61 -14.49
N GLY A 127 15.17 14.72 -13.60
CA GLY A 127 14.35 15.09 -12.45
C GLY A 127 15.07 16.01 -11.47
N THR A 128 16.40 15.91 -11.35
CA THR A 128 17.21 16.81 -10.49
C THR A 128 17.31 18.24 -11.01
N PHE A 129 17.00 18.48 -12.29
CA PHE A 129 17.05 19.82 -12.90
C PHE A 129 15.68 20.51 -12.95
N MET A 130 14.65 19.90 -12.37
CA MET A 130 13.31 20.46 -12.43
C MET A 130 13.12 21.64 -11.48
N PRO A 131 12.50 22.74 -11.93
CA PRO A 131 12.45 24.00 -11.16
C PRO A 131 11.59 23.94 -9.89
N TRP A 132 10.72 22.93 -9.78
CA TRP A 132 9.88 22.73 -8.59
C TRP A 132 10.56 21.87 -7.52
N VAL A 133 11.75 21.31 -7.77
CA VAL A 133 12.53 20.62 -6.74
C VAL A 133 13.27 21.67 -5.92
N ASP A 134 13.07 21.64 -4.61
CA ASP A 134 13.81 22.52 -3.69
C ASP A 134 15.33 22.35 -3.90
N PRO A 135 16.05 23.40 -4.33
CA PRO A 135 17.49 23.35 -4.57
C PRO A 135 18.30 22.89 -3.36
N GLN A 136 17.80 23.13 -2.14
CA GLN A 136 18.47 22.70 -0.93
C GLN A 136 18.29 21.20 -0.63
N ARG A 137 17.47 20.48 -1.41
CA ARG A 137 17.38 19.01 -1.39
C ARG A 137 18.30 18.35 -2.40
N LEU A 138 19.09 19.16 -3.12
CA LEU A 138 20.04 18.72 -4.12
C LEU A 138 21.45 19.05 -3.63
N GLY A 139 22.29 18.02 -3.54
CA GLY A 139 23.73 18.18 -3.44
C GLY A 139 24.35 18.45 -4.82
N PRO A 140 25.69 18.45 -4.91
CA PRO A 140 26.38 18.53 -6.20
C PRO A 140 25.98 17.37 -7.11
N THR A 141 25.37 17.66 -8.26
CA THR A 141 25.03 16.64 -9.25
C THR A 141 26.32 16.13 -9.90
N THR A 142 26.65 14.86 -9.65
CA THR A 142 27.82 14.19 -10.23
C THR A 142 27.39 12.97 -11.03
N ALA A 143 28.11 12.66 -12.11
CA ALA A 143 27.81 11.47 -12.92
C ALA A 143 28.28 10.16 -12.26
N ALA A 144 29.17 10.24 -11.27
CA ALA A 144 29.83 9.08 -10.67
C ALA A 144 28.85 8.06 -10.04
N PRO A 145 27.82 8.47 -9.26
CA PRO A 145 26.87 7.52 -8.69
C PRO A 145 26.02 6.80 -9.74
N TYR A 146 25.64 7.50 -10.82
CA TYR A 146 24.88 6.90 -11.94
C TYR A 146 25.73 5.85 -12.67
N LEU A 147 26.97 6.19 -13.01
CA LEU A 147 27.89 5.26 -13.67
C LEU A 147 28.23 4.08 -12.77
N TRP A 148 28.43 4.32 -11.48
CA TRP A 148 28.67 3.26 -10.49
C TRP A 148 27.48 2.31 -10.39
N ALA A 149 26.25 2.84 -10.23
CA ALA A 149 25.05 2.01 -10.16
C ALA A 149 24.81 1.24 -11.46
N LEU A 150 25.05 1.86 -12.61
CA LEU A 150 24.94 1.20 -13.92
C LEU A 150 25.96 0.05 -14.06
N ALA A 151 27.21 0.26 -13.67
CA ALA A 151 28.30 -0.69 -13.86
C ALA A 151 28.34 -1.80 -12.79
N VAL A 152 28.09 -1.46 -11.53
CA VAL A 152 28.27 -2.37 -10.38
C VAL A 152 26.98 -3.12 -10.03
N LEU A 153 25.81 -2.49 -10.18
CA LEU A 153 24.54 -3.12 -9.86
C LEU A 153 23.78 -3.55 -11.11
N ILE A 154 23.47 -2.61 -11.99
CA ILE A 154 22.55 -2.86 -13.11
C ILE A 154 23.14 -3.85 -14.11
N LEU A 155 24.37 -3.62 -14.60
CA LEU A 155 24.95 -4.46 -15.64
C LEU A 155 25.15 -5.92 -15.16
N PRO A 156 25.69 -6.19 -13.95
CA PRO A 156 25.75 -7.55 -13.42
C PRO A 156 24.38 -8.20 -13.24
N ASN A 157 23.39 -7.44 -12.74
CA ASN A 157 22.03 -7.92 -12.60
C ASN A 157 21.42 -8.29 -13.96
N LEU A 158 21.49 -7.38 -14.94
CA LEU A 158 21.00 -7.63 -16.30
C LEU A 158 21.72 -8.80 -16.96
N PHE A 159 23.03 -8.95 -16.73
CA PHE A 159 23.82 -10.05 -17.27
C PHE A 159 23.37 -11.39 -16.68
N PHE A 160 23.32 -11.51 -15.35
CA PHE A 160 22.90 -12.73 -14.68
C PHE A 160 21.45 -13.10 -15.01
N MET A 161 20.54 -12.13 -14.87
CA MET A 161 19.10 -12.31 -15.15
C MET A 161 18.88 -12.64 -16.62
N GLY A 162 19.50 -11.87 -17.51
CA GLY A 162 19.45 -12.12 -18.93
C GLY A 162 19.94 -13.51 -19.27
N ALA A 163 21.06 -13.95 -18.68
CA ALA A 163 21.61 -15.27 -18.89
C ALA A 163 20.65 -16.38 -18.43
N LEU A 164 20.04 -16.21 -17.26
CA LEU A 164 19.03 -17.13 -16.73
C LEU A 164 17.84 -17.25 -17.68
N LEU A 165 17.24 -16.13 -18.06
CA LEU A 165 16.07 -16.09 -18.94
C LEU A 165 16.38 -16.59 -20.34
N PHE A 166 17.53 -16.22 -20.89
CA PHE A 166 18.00 -16.69 -22.19
C PHE A 166 18.26 -18.20 -22.16
N CYS A 167 18.87 -18.72 -21.10
CA CYS A 167 19.08 -20.16 -20.90
C CYS A 167 17.76 -20.92 -20.85
N LEU A 168 16.79 -20.42 -20.06
CA LEU A 168 15.44 -21.01 -19.98
C LEU A 168 14.72 -20.96 -21.33
N ALA A 169 14.75 -19.82 -22.02
CA ALA A 169 14.13 -19.65 -23.33
C ALA A 169 14.71 -20.62 -24.36
N VAL A 170 16.04 -20.73 -24.40
CA VAL A 170 16.77 -21.64 -25.30
C VAL A 170 16.48 -23.11 -24.98
N ALA A 171 16.51 -23.49 -23.70
CA ALA A 171 16.35 -24.87 -23.27
C ALA A 171 14.90 -25.37 -23.47
N THR A 172 13.92 -24.52 -23.16
CA THR A 172 12.50 -24.90 -23.19
C THR A 172 11.80 -24.57 -24.49
N ARG A 173 12.35 -23.63 -25.29
CA ARG A 173 11.71 -23.03 -26.47
C ARG A 173 10.29 -22.54 -26.19
N SER A 174 10.06 -22.00 -24.98
CA SER A 174 8.76 -21.58 -24.50
C SER A 174 8.84 -20.23 -23.81
N MET A 175 8.11 -19.25 -24.35
CA MET A 175 8.01 -17.91 -23.75
C MET A 175 7.39 -18.00 -22.35
N LEU A 176 6.44 -18.90 -22.20
CA LEU A 176 5.77 -19.20 -20.95
C LEU A 176 6.76 -19.71 -19.88
N MET A 177 7.64 -20.65 -20.20
CA MET A 177 8.64 -21.15 -19.22
C MET A 177 9.67 -20.07 -18.83
N THR A 178 9.90 -19.12 -19.73
CA THR A 178 10.76 -17.96 -19.45
C THR A 178 10.10 -17.02 -18.44
N TYR A 179 8.79 -16.76 -18.57
CA TYR A 179 8.02 -16.01 -17.57
C TYR A 179 7.98 -16.72 -16.22
N VAL A 180 7.82 -18.04 -16.23
CA VAL A 180 7.87 -18.85 -15.00
C VAL A 180 9.21 -18.69 -14.28
N GLY A 181 10.32 -18.67 -15.04
CA GLY A 181 11.65 -18.39 -14.50
C GLY A 181 11.76 -17.02 -13.85
N VAL A 182 11.16 -15.97 -14.43
CA VAL A 182 11.15 -14.64 -13.81
C VAL A 182 10.42 -14.65 -12.48
N ILE A 183 9.22 -15.23 -12.46
CA ILE A 183 8.40 -15.25 -11.24
C ILE A 183 9.13 -16.06 -10.17
N ALA A 184 9.77 -17.18 -10.54
CA ALA A 184 10.55 -18.00 -9.63
C ALA A 184 11.69 -17.25 -8.97
N PHE A 185 12.40 -16.48 -9.78
CA PHE A 185 13.48 -15.65 -9.28
C PHE A 185 12.96 -14.51 -8.39
N LEU A 186 11.88 -13.84 -8.79
CA LEU A 186 11.27 -12.78 -7.99
C LEU A 186 10.91 -13.32 -6.61
N VAL A 187 10.35 -14.51 -6.56
CA VAL A 187 9.93 -15.12 -5.31
C VAL A 187 11.10 -15.62 -4.48
N PHE A 188 12.12 -16.19 -5.13
CA PHE A 188 13.39 -16.50 -4.47
C PHE A 188 13.96 -15.26 -3.76
N ASN A 189 13.89 -14.09 -4.39
CA ASN A 189 14.33 -12.85 -3.78
C ASN A 189 13.47 -12.43 -2.57
N LEU A 190 12.13 -12.48 -2.68
CA LEU A 190 11.26 -12.19 -1.54
C LEU A 190 11.53 -13.12 -0.35
N VAL A 191 11.67 -14.42 -0.61
CA VAL A 191 11.95 -15.41 0.43
C VAL A 191 13.31 -15.17 1.09
N THR A 192 14.34 -14.85 0.32
CA THR A 192 15.67 -14.51 0.85
C THR A 192 15.57 -13.30 1.79
N GLY A 193 14.80 -12.27 1.42
CA GLY A 193 14.55 -11.11 2.27
C GLY A 193 13.93 -11.48 3.62
N THR A 194 12.91 -12.34 3.64
CA THR A 194 12.29 -12.79 4.90
C THR A 194 13.24 -13.63 5.76
N LEU A 195 14.00 -14.55 5.15
CA LEU A 195 14.92 -15.45 5.85
C LEU A 195 16.14 -14.74 6.47
N THR A 196 16.42 -13.51 6.05
CA THR A 196 17.63 -12.77 6.45
C THR A 196 17.32 -11.46 7.16
N ALA A 197 16.07 -11.33 7.64
CA ALA A 197 15.61 -10.19 8.43
C ALA A 197 16.32 -10.11 9.80
N ASP A 198 16.69 -11.27 10.38
CA ASP A 198 17.41 -11.35 11.63
C ASP A 198 18.80 -10.74 11.54
N LEU A 199 19.26 -10.18 12.67
CA LEU A 199 20.56 -9.51 12.77
C LEU A 199 21.74 -10.44 12.50
N ASP A 200 21.63 -11.72 12.88
CA ASP A 200 22.74 -12.68 12.82
C ASP A 200 22.97 -13.28 11.42
N THR A 201 21.93 -13.31 10.57
CA THR A 201 21.99 -13.91 9.23
C THR A 201 22.16 -12.88 8.10
N ARG A 202 22.34 -11.60 8.43
CA ARG A 202 22.43 -10.51 7.43
C ARG A 202 23.57 -10.65 6.45
N TRP A 203 24.73 -11.12 6.90
CA TRP A 203 25.88 -11.33 6.00
C TRP A 203 25.56 -12.40 4.94
N ILE A 204 24.73 -13.39 5.27
CA ILE A 204 24.23 -14.39 4.32
C ILE A 204 23.25 -13.73 3.34
N GLY A 205 22.34 -12.89 3.85
CA GLY A 205 21.43 -12.10 3.01
C GLY A 205 22.16 -11.23 2.00
N ALA A 206 23.24 -10.55 2.42
CA ALA A 206 24.09 -9.77 1.54
C ALA A 206 24.74 -10.60 0.43
N LEU A 207 25.03 -11.88 0.64
CA LEU A 207 25.65 -12.76 -0.38
C LEU A 207 24.63 -13.41 -1.30
N ILE A 208 23.49 -13.83 -0.76
CA ILE A 208 22.44 -14.56 -1.48
C ILE A 208 21.47 -13.60 -2.19
N ASP A 209 21.50 -12.29 -1.91
CA ASP A 209 20.71 -11.32 -2.66
C ASP A 209 21.25 -11.11 -4.10
N PRO A 210 20.56 -11.62 -5.14
CA PRO A 210 20.99 -11.45 -6.51
C PRO A 210 20.94 -10.00 -7.00
N TYR A 211 20.10 -9.14 -6.42
CA TYR A 211 20.06 -7.73 -6.79
C TYR A 211 21.24 -6.94 -6.23
N GLY A 212 21.80 -7.41 -5.11
CA GLY A 212 22.92 -6.77 -4.40
C GLY A 212 22.49 -5.60 -3.51
N MET A 213 21.18 -5.39 -3.33
CA MET A 213 20.63 -4.33 -2.48
C MET A 213 20.91 -4.58 -1.00
N ALA A 214 20.76 -5.82 -0.54
CA ALA A 214 21.12 -6.19 0.84
C ALA A 214 22.62 -5.98 1.11
N ALA A 215 23.47 -6.20 0.11
CA ALA A 215 24.91 -5.94 0.23
C ALA A 215 25.24 -4.44 0.25
N VAL A 216 24.49 -3.61 -0.48
CA VAL A 216 24.61 -2.15 -0.41
C VAL A 216 24.11 -1.64 0.94
N GLU A 217 22.97 -2.13 1.44
CA GLU A 217 22.45 -1.80 2.78
C GLU A 217 23.46 -2.12 3.87
N GLU A 218 24.05 -3.32 3.84
CA GLU A 218 25.06 -3.72 4.82
C GLU A 218 26.31 -2.83 4.74
N ALA A 219 26.77 -2.49 3.52
CA ALA A 219 27.93 -1.62 3.33
C ALA A 219 27.70 -0.16 3.76
N THR A 220 26.43 0.28 3.88
CA THR A 220 26.04 1.68 4.14
C THR A 220 25.26 1.84 5.45
N ARG A 221 25.10 0.76 6.21
CA ARG A 221 24.24 0.69 7.40
C ARG A 221 24.56 1.74 8.45
N TYR A 222 25.85 1.91 8.74
CA TYR A 222 26.35 2.82 9.77
C TYR A 222 26.66 4.23 9.24
N TRP A 223 26.32 4.51 7.98
CA TRP A 223 26.51 5.85 7.43
C TRP A 223 25.57 6.85 8.07
N SER A 224 26.17 7.94 8.54
CA SER A 224 25.49 9.18 8.86
C SER A 224 24.80 9.77 7.62
N ILE A 225 23.89 10.73 7.83
CA ILE A 225 23.21 11.46 6.74
C ILE A 225 24.24 12.15 5.81
N SER A 226 25.31 12.71 6.38
CA SER A 226 26.36 13.38 5.61
C SER A 226 27.11 12.41 4.70
N GLU A 227 27.41 11.22 5.21
CA GLU A 227 28.07 10.16 4.42
C GLU A 227 27.16 9.64 3.30
N ARG A 228 25.87 9.41 3.58
CA ARG A 228 24.89 9.03 2.54
C ARG A 228 24.78 10.08 1.43
N ASN A 229 24.98 11.35 1.76
CA ASN A 229 24.93 12.47 0.81
C ASN A 229 26.18 12.61 -0.08
N THR A 230 27.32 12.07 0.32
CA THR A 230 28.61 12.37 -0.30
C THR A 230 29.37 11.13 -0.79
N LEU A 231 29.23 9.99 -0.12
CA LEU A 231 30.00 8.78 -0.40
C LEU A 231 29.25 7.84 -1.35
N ILE A 232 30.02 7.17 -2.21
CA ILE A 232 29.53 6.07 -3.06
C ILE A 232 29.79 4.75 -2.31
N PRO A 233 28.86 3.77 -2.33
CA PRO A 233 29.05 2.51 -1.61
C PRO A 233 30.37 1.83 -2.03
N PRO A 234 31.22 1.44 -1.06
CA PRO A 234 32.51 0.86 -1.38
C PRO A 234 32.33 -0.52 -2.02
N LEU A 235 33.01 -0.77 -3.14
CA LEU A 235 33.04 -2.08 -3.78
C LEU A 235 34.03 -3.01 -3.06
N SER A 236 33.71 -3.36 -1.81
CA SER A 236 34.53 -4.21 -0.94
C SER A 236 33.66 -5.14 -0.10
N GLY A 237 34.28 -6.10 0.58
CA GLY A 237 33.59 -7.03 1.48
C GLY A 237 32.46 -7.80 0.79
N SER A 238 31.29 -7.83 1.44
CA SER A 238 30.11 -8.58 0.98
C SER A 238 29.62 -8.17 -0.41
N LEU A 239 29.71 -6.88 -0.77
CA LEU A 239 29.26 -6.40 -2.08
C LEU A 239 30.12 -6.96 -3.21
N LEU A 240 31.44 -6.93 -3.09
CA LEU A 240 32.33 -7.46 -4.13
C LEU A 240 32.14 -8.98 -4.30
N ILE A 241 32.06 -9.71 -3.19
CA ILE A 241 31.87 -11.17 -3.20
C ILE A 241 30.53 -11.51 -3.86
N ASN A 242 29.46 -10.79 -3.49
CA ASN A 242 28.15 -10.94 -4.08
C ASN A 242 28.20 -10.74 -5.61
N ARG A 243 28.78 -9.63 -6.10
CA ARG A 243 28.88 -9.37 -7.56
C ARG A 243 29.68 -10.46 -8.28
N ALA A 244 30.74 -10.97 -7.68
CA ALA A 244 31.53 -12.06 -8.23
C ALA A 244 30.72 -13.37 -8.35
N ILE A 245 29.96 -13.74 -7.31
CA ILE A 245 29.10 -14.94 -7.31
C ILE A 245 28.09 -14.89 -8.45
N TRP A 246 27.33 -13.79 -8.56
CA TRP A 246 26.24 -13.69 -9.54
C TRP A 246 26.74 -13.54 -10.98
N MET A 247 27.88 -12.86 -11.19
CA MET A 247 28.54 -12.83 -12.50
C MET A 247 29.06 -14.21 -12.91
N ALA A 248 29.67 -14.95 -11.99
CA ALA A 248 30.14 -16.31 -12.25
C ALA A 248 28.97 -17.25 -12.59
N LEU A 249 27.86 -17.15 -11.85
CA LEU A 249 26.65 -17.92 -12.11
C LEU A 249 26.00 -17.54 -13.45
N GLY A 250 25.99 -16.25 -13.81
CA GLY A 250 25.52 -15.77 -15.12
C GLY A 250 26.35 -16.33 -16.27
N ALA A 251 27.68 -16.36 -16.12
CA ALA A 251 28.58 -16.97 -17.10
C ALA A 251 28.34 -18.48 -17.24
N LEU A 252 28.11 -19.17 -16.12
CA LEU A 252 27.77 -20.60 -16.11
C LEU A 252 26.44 -20.86 -16.84
N LEU A 253 25.42 -20.02 -16.63
CA LEU A 253 24.13 -20.12 -17.30
C LEU A 253 24.22 -19.86 -18.80
N LEU A 254 25.02 -18.87 -19.25
CA LEU A 254 25.27 -18.67 -20.68
C LEU A 254 26.02 -19.83 -21.31
N TRP A 255 26.99 -20.40 -20.59
CA TRP A 255 27.68 -21.60 -21.04
C TRP A 255 26.72 -22.80 -21.14
N ALA A 256 25.81 -22.96 -20.18
CA ALA A 256 24.76 -23.96 -20.21
C ALA A 256 23.80 -23.73 -21.40
N ALA A 257 23.35 -22.50 -21.64
CA ALA A 257 22.53 -22.14 -22.80
C ALA A 257 23.22 -22.51 -24.12
N TRP A 258 24.52 -22.20 -24.22
CA TRP A 258 25.33 -22.58 -25.37
C TRP A 258 25.44 -24.09 -25.52
N ARG A 259 25.60 -24.87 -24.44
CA ARG A 259 25.62 -26.33 -24.51
C ARG A 259 24.27 -26.93 -24.91
N LEU A 260 23.18 -26.45 -24.32
CA LEU A 260 21.82 -26.98 -24.49
C LEU A 260 21.19 -26.65 -25.85
N PHE A 261 21.57 -25.54 -26.47
CA PHE A 261 20.98 -25.15 -27.76
C PHE A 261 21.25 -26.17 -28.86
N ARG A 262 20.19 -26.65 -29.50
CA ARG A 262 20.23 -27.50 -30.69
C ARG A 262 19.70 -26.73 -31.90
N THR A 263 20.28 -26.99 -33.08
CA THR A 263 19.88 -26.39 -34.37
C THR A 263 18.69 -27.12 -35.01
N ASP A 264 18.15 -28.15 -34.37
CA ASP A 264 17.10 -29.00 -34.94
C ASP A 264 15.69 -28.46 -34.68
N ARG A 265 14.74 -28.92 -35.49
CA ARG A 265 13.34 -28.46 -35.57
C ARG A 265 12.54 -28.60 -34.26
N GLU A 266 12.86 -29.59 -33.41
CA GLU A 266 12.07 -29.93 -32.22
C GLU A 266 12.89 -29.73 -30.93
N GLY A 267 12.34 -28.98 -29.97
CA GLY A 267 12.83 -28.97 -28.59
C GLY A 267 12.41 -30.26 -27.86
N TRP A 268 12.51 -30.30 -26.52
CA TRP A 268 11.90 -31.40 -25.75
C TRP A 268 10.38 -31.41 -25.95
N THR A 269 9.87 -32.31 -26.80
CA THR A 269 8.43 -32.52 -26.99
C THR A 269 7.97 -33.80 -26.32
N LEU A 270 7.18 -33.69 -25.25
CA LEU A 270 6.63 -34.83 -24.50
C LEU A 270 5.29 -35.35 -25.05
N ARG A 271 4.90 -34.99 -26.28
CA ARG A 271 3.57 -35.37 -26.79
C ARG A 271 3.50 -35.60 -28.30
N ARG A 272 3.23 -36.86 -28.65
CA ARG A 272 2.82 -37.31 -29.99
C ARG A 272 1.43 -36.73 -30.31
N ARG A 273 1.31 -35.99 -31.41
CA ARG A 273 0.01 -35.56 -31.96
C ARG A 273 -0.80 -36.80 -32.33
N ARG A 274 -1.91 -37.05 -31.64
CA ARG A 274 -2.96 -37.98 -32.11
C ARG A 274 -3.71 -37.30 -33.24
N ARG A 275 -3.82 -37.98 -34.39
CA ARG A 275 -4.76 -37.62 -35.47
C ARG A 275 -6.17 -37.72 -34.89
N GLY A 276 -6.94 -36.63 -35.02
CA GLY A 276 -8.34 -36.60 -34.61
C GLY A 276 -9.18 -37.47 -35.54
N ALA A 277 -10.08 -38.26 -34.95
CA ALA A 277 -11.11 -38.97 -35.68
C ALA A 277 -12.19 -37.99 -36.17
N ALA A 278 -12.80 -38.29 -37.31
CA ALA A 278 -13.92 -37.53 -37.84
C ALA A 278 -15.11 -37.62 -36.86
N LEU A 279 -15.62 -36.46 -36.45
CA LEU A 279 -16.79 -36.35 -35.59
C LEU A 279 -18.06 -36.38 -36.44
N ALA A 280 -18.99 -37.27 -36.11
CA ALA A 280 -20.34 -37.26 -36.66
C ALA A 280 -21.07 -36.01 -36.17
N ILE A 281 -21.73 -35.30 -37.09
CA ILE A 281 -22.50 -34.08 -36.78
C ILE A 281 -23.87 -34.52 -36.27
N PRO A 282 -24.21 -34.32 -34.99
CA PRO A 282 -25.54 -34.63 -34.49
C PRO A 282 -26.56 -33.64 -35.06
N ALA A 283 -27.79 -34.10 -35.32
CA ALA A 283 -28.90 -33.20 -35.58
C ALA A 283 -29.28 -32.51 -34.25
N VAL A 284 -29.12 -31.19 -34.19
CA VAL A 284 -29.37 -30.40 -32.98
C VAL A 284 -30.51 -29.42 -33.23
N THR A 285 -31.42 -29.30 -32.25
CA THR A 285 -32.44 -28.26 -32.23
C THR A 285 -31.88 -26.98 -31.60
N LEU A 286 -32.08 -25.83 -32.26
CA LEU A 286 -31.59 -24.54 -31.78
C LEU A 286 -32.49 -24.03 -30.64
N ALA A 287 -31.94 -23.92 -29.44
CA ALA A 287 -32.59 -23.25 -28.31
C ALA A 287 -32.02 -21.83 -28.15
N THR A 288 -32.86 -20.81 -28.33
CA THR A 288 -32.45 -19.38 -28.32
C THR A 288 -33.04 -18.57 -27.15
N GLY A 289 -33.84 -19.20 -26.28
CA GLY A 289 -34.49 -18.54 -25.14
C GLY A 289 -33.52 -18.11 -24.02
N PRO A 290 -34.02 -17.37 -23.00
CA PRO A 290 -33.21 -16.88 -21.88
C PRO A 290 -32.47 -17.98 -21.12
N ALA A 291 -33.09 -19.14 -20.94
CA ALA A 291 -32.45 -20.30 -20.31
C ALA A 291 -31.26 -20.82 -21.12
N ALA A 292 -31.32 -20.73 -22.46
CA ALA A 292 -30.19 -21.08 -23.31
C ALA A 292 -29.04 -20.07 -23.18
N GLN A 293 -29.33 -18.77 -23.05
CA GLN A 293 -28.32 -17.74 -22.81
C GLN A 293 -27.61 -17.91 -21.46
N VAL A 294 -28.35 -18.26 -20.40
CA VAL A 294 -27.75 -18.58 -19.08
C VAL A 294 -26.85 -19.80 -19.18
N ARG A 295 -27.28 -20.87 -19.88
CA ARG A 295 -26.44 -22.06 -20.09
C ARG A 295 -25.18 -21.74 -20.91
N GLN A 296 -25.32 -20.95 -21.98
CA GLN A 296 -24.18 -20.46 -22.77
C GLN A 296 -23.22 -19.65 -21.91
N PHE A 297 -23.73 -18.76 -21.07
CA PHE A 297 -22.92 -17.96 -20.14
C PHE A 297 -22.16 -18.83 -19.14
N LEU A 298 -22.84 -19.74 -18.45
CA LEU A 298 -22.19 -20.65 -17.48
C LEU A 298 -21.13 -21.52 -18.18
N HIS A 299 -21.42 -22.01 -19.38
CA HIS A 299 -20.48 -22.82 -20.13
C HIS A 299 -19.26 -22.01 -20.58
N GLN A 300 -19.46 -20.79 -21.11
CA GLN A 300 -18.38 -19.89 -21.50
C GLN A 300 -17.55 -19.45 -20.30
N ALA A 301 -18.18 -19.10 -19.18
CA ALA A 301 -17.47 -18.74 -17.95
C ALA A 301 -16.64 -19.91 -17.41
N ALA A 302 -17.19 -21.12 -17.37
CA ALA A 302 -16.48 -22.32 -16.97
C ALA A 302 -15.34 -22.67 -17.95
N PHE A 303 -15.55 -22.50 -19.26
CA PHE A 303 -14.53 -22.68 -20.29
C PHE A 303 -13.38 -21.70 -20.09
N ASP A 304 -13.69 -20.41 -19.91
CA ASP A 304 -12.70 -19.36 -19.74
C ASP A 304 -11.93 -19.53 -18.43
N LEU A 305 -12.62 -19.82 -17.33
CA LEU A 305 -12.02 -20.14 -16.03
C LEU A 305 -11.10 -21.35 -16.14
N LYS A 306 -11.56 -22.46 -16.71
CA LYS A 306 -10.75 -23.67 -16.89
C LYS A 306 -9.53 -23.44 -17.79
N GLY A 307 -9.66 -22.57 -18.79
CA GLY A 307 -8.55 -22.11 -19.63
C GLY A 307 -7.49 -21.35 -18.81
N VAL A 308 -7.92 -20.47 -17.91
CA VAL A 308 -7.01 -19.74 -17.01
C VAL A 308 -6.38 -20.66 -15.96
N LEU A 309 -7.17 -21.53 -15.31
CA LEU A 309 -6.70 -22.47 -14.28
C LEU A 309 -5.67 -23.47 -14.80
N ARG A 310 -5.79 -23.87 -16.07
CA ARG A 310 -4.82 -24.75 -16.74
C ARG A 310 -3.64 -23.98 -17.33
N GLY A 311 -3.70 -22.65 -17.30
CA GLY A 311 -2.61 -21.79 -17.73
C GLY A 311 -1.44 -21.93 -16.76
N VAL A 312 -0.26 -22.24 -17.31
CA VAL A 312 0.96 -22.36 -16.50
C VAL A 312 1.29 -21.06 -15.72
N PRO A 313 1.09 -19.83 -16.26
CA PRO A 313 1.36 -18.62 -15.48
C PRO A 313 0.58 -18.57 -14.17
N LEU A 314 -0.69 -18.97 -14.16
CA LEU A 314 -1.49 -19.01 -12.94
C LEU A 314 -0.97 -20.05 -11.95
N LEU A 315 -0.70 -21.28 -12.40
CA LEU A 315 -0.20 -22.34 -11.53
C LEU A 315 1.12 -21.93 -10.86
N VAL A 316 1.97 -21.24 -11.60
CA VAL A 316 3.25 -20.77 -11.11
C VAL A 316 3.10 -19.61 -10.14
N MET A 317 2.27 -18.61 -10.46
CA MET A 317 1.96 -17.53 -9.52
C MET A 317 1.30 -18.06 -8.24
N GLY A 318 0.45 -19.10 -8.36
CA GLY A 318 -0.21 -19.74 -7.22
C GLY A 318 0.79 -20.48 -6.34
N LEU A 319 1.67 -21.29 -6.93
CA LEU A 319 2.74 -21.98 -6.22
C LEU A 319 3.64 -20.98 -5.47
N PHE A 320 3.99 -19.88 -6.12
CA PHE A 320 4.87 -18.88 -5.53
C PHE A 320 4.21 -18.03 -4.46
N GLY A 321 2.95 -17.63 -4.66
CA GLY A 321 2.16 -17.01 -3.61
C GLY A 321 2.10 -17.93 -2.39
N LEU A 322 1.79 -19.22 -2.58
CA LEU A 322 1.74 -20.20 -1.50
C LEU A 322 3.09 -20.34 -0.79
N MET A 323 4.19 -20.36 -1.54
CA MET A 323 5.53 -20.45 -0.95
C MET A 323 5.84 -19.23 -0.08
N ILE A 324 5.53 -18.02 -0.55
CA ILE A 324 5.69 -16.78 0.24
C ILE A 324 4.83 -16.83 1.49
N LEU A 325 3.57 -17.25 1.37
CA LEU A 325 2.69 -17.40 2.51
C LEU A 325 3.26 -18.38 3.55
N ILE A 326 3.75 -19.54 3.11
CA ILE A 326 4.36 -20.55 4.01
C ILE A 326 5.61 -19.98 4.70
N VAL A 327 6.46 -19.25 3.98
CA VAL A 327 7.65 -18.60 4.56
C VAL A 327 7.24 -17.53 5.58
N ASN A 328 6.25 -16.70 5.27
CA ASN A 328 5.73 -15.69 6.20
C ASN A 328 5.09 -16.34 7.43
N LEU A 329 4.41 -17.48 7.30
CA LEU A 329 3.87 -18.23 8.43
C LEU A 329 4.99 -18.85 9.30
N ALA A 330 6.07 -19.32 8.67
CA ALA A 330 7.19 -19.95 9.37
C ALA A 330 8.06 -18.93 10.14
N PHE A 331 8.33 -17.76 9.56
CA PHE A 331 9.30 -16.79 10.09
C PHE A 331 8.69 -15.43 10.49
N GLY A 332 7.48 -15.11 10.04
CA GLY A 332 6.84 -13.80 10.27
C GLY A 332 5.93 -13.75 11.50
N MET A 333 5.89 -14.79 12.33
CA MET A 333 4.94 -14.92 13.45
C MET A 333 5.47 -14.40 14.80
N GLU A 334 6.50 -13.56 14.79
CA GLU A 334 7.04 -12.94 16.00
C GLU A 334 6.89 -11.42 15.98
N MET A 335 6.72 -10.82 17.15
CA MET A 335 6.69 -9.38 17.36
C MET A 335 7.58 -9.05 18.55
N PHE A 336 8.62 -8.25 18.34
CA PHE A 336 9.64 -7.95 19.36
C PHE A 336 10.23 -9.20 20.04
N GLY A 337 10.43 -10.29 19.29
CA GLY A 337 10.94 -11.57 19.80
C GLY A 337 9.91 -12.40 20.57
N THR A 338 8.64 -11.99 20.59
CA THR A 338 7.54 -12.74 21.23
C THR A 338 6.66 -13.41 20.16
N PRO A 339 6.40 -14.73 20.26
CA PRO A 339 5.50 -15.43 19.35
C PRO A 339 4.07 -14.87 19.41
N ARG A 340 3.45 -14.68 18.24
CA ARG A 340 2.06 -14.23 18.11
C ARG A 340 1.11 -15.42 17.99
N TYR A 341 -0.07 -15.31 18.60
CA TYR A 341 -1.15 -16.27 18.39
C TYR A 341 -1.60 -16.26 16.93
N PRO A 342 -1.82 -17.44 16.31
CA PRO A 342 -2.26 -17.53 14.93
C PRO A 342 -3.77 -17.27 14.80
N THR A 343 -4.24 -16.08 15.17
CA THR A 343 -5.66 -15.71 15.07
C THR A 343 -6.12 -15.64 13.62
N THR A 344 -7.41 -15.90 13.37
CA THR A 344 -7.96 -15.91 12.01
C THR A 344 -7.77 -14.56 11.30
N ALA A 345 -7.86 -13.45 12.03
CA ALA A 345 -7.55 -12.12 11.51
C ALA A 345 -6.09 -12.01 11.01
N THR A 346 -5.13 -12.43 11.84
CA THR A 346 -3.70 -12.43 11.49
C THR A 346 -3.42 -13.31 10.28
N MET A 347 -4.06 -14.48 10.19
CA MET A 347 -3.93 -15.38 9.04
C MET A 347 -4.40 -14.72 7.74
N VAL A 348 -5.54 -14.03 7.77
CA VAL A 348 -6.03 -13.35 6.56
C VAL A 348 -5.14 -12.18 6.17
N ASP A 349 -4.64 -11.41 7.13
CA ASP A 349 -3.70 -10.32 6.83
C ASP A 349 -2.42 -10.84 6.16
N LEU A 350 -1.91 -12.00 6.60
CA LEU A 350 -0.78 -12.68 5.95
C LEU A 350 -1.11 -13.18 4.54
N ILE A 351 -2.32 -13.71 4.31
CA ILE A 351 -2.78 -14.11 2.98
C ILE A 351 -2.84 -12.88 2.06
N THR A 352 -3.49 -11.81 2.50
CA THR A 352 -3.65 -10.57 1.73
C THR A 352 -2.28 -9.98 1.39
N GLY A 353 -1.37 -9.89 2.36
CA GLY A 353 0.00 -9.42 2.13
C GLY A 353 0.77 -10.29 1.13
N SER A 354 0.63 -11.62 1.21
CA SER A 354 1.35 -12.57 0.35
C SER A 354 0.79 -12.63 -1.09
N TYR A 355 -0.52 -12.41 -1.28
CA TYR A 355 -1.18 -12.56 -2.58
C TYR A 355 -1.46 -11.26 -3.32
N SER A 356 -1.50 -10.11 -2.66
CA SER A 356 -1.95 -8.85 -3.26
C SER A 356 -1.23 -8.50 -4.57
N LEU A 357 0.11 -8.63 -4.60
CA LEU A 357 0.90 -8.37 -5.82
C LEU A 357 0.57 -9.36 -6.95
N PHE A 358 0.47 -10.66 -6.64
CA PHE A 358 0.14 -11.68 -7.64
C PHE A 358 -1.27 -11.49 -8.18
N LEU A 359 -2.24 -11.23 -7.32
CA LEU A 359 -3.63 -10.97 -7.71
C LEU A 359 -3.74 -9.72 -8.58
N LEU A 360 -2.99 -8.66 -8.27
CA LEU A 360 -2.90 -7.47 -9.12
C LEU A 360 -2.38 -7.83 -10.52
N ILE A 361 -1.25 -8.55 -10.60
CA ILE A 361 -0.67 -8.99 -11.89
C ILE A 361 -1.65 -9.90 -12.64
N ILE A 362 -2.27 -10.86 -11.96
CA ILE A 362 -3.23 -11.82 -12.54
C ILE A 362 -4.41 -11.07 -13.14
N VAL A 363 -5.04 -10.17 -12.38
CA VAL A 363 -6.21 -9.43 -12.86
C VAL A 363 -5.87 -8.60 -14.09
N VAL A 364 -4.75 -7.87 -14.07
CA VAL A 364 -4.32 -7.04 -15.22
C VAL A 364 -3.95 -7.93 -16.42
N PHE A 365 -3.11 -8.94 -16.22
CA PHE A 365 -2.59 -9.80 -17.28
C PHE A 365 -3.70 -10.63 -17.92
N TYR A 366 -4.49 -11.34 -17.12
CA TYR A 366 -5.54 -12.22 -17.62
C TYR A 366 -6.74 -11.47 -18.18
N ALA A 367 -7.01 -10.22 -17.76
CA ALA A 367 -8.00 -9.39 -18.46
C ALA A 367 -7.62 -9.22 -19.95
N GLY A 368 -6.35 -8.89 -20.24
CA GLY A 368 -5.86 -8.81 -21.61
C GLY A 368 -5.80 -10.16 -22.31
N GLU A 369 -5.33 -11.21 -21.64
CA GLU A 369 -5.22 -12.54 -22.25
C GLU A 369 -6.60 -13.15 -22.57
N LEU A 370 -7.59 -12.94 -21.71
CA LEU A 370 -8.97 -13.36 -21.94
C LEU A 370 -9.58 -12.61 -23.13
N VAL A 371 -9.48 -11.28 -23.17
CA VAL A 371 -10.10 -10.45 -24.24
C VAL A 371 -9.51 -10.74 -25.62
N PHE A 372 -8.21 -11.04 -25.71
CA PHE A 372 -7.51 -11.25 -26.99
C PHE A 372 -7.26 -12.72 -27.33
N ARG A 373 -7.76 -13.67 -26.52
CA ARG A 373 -7.49 -15.11 -26.67
C ARG A 373 -7.86 -15.64 -28.05
N GLU A 374 -9.07 -15.36 -28.48
CA GLU A 374 -9.65 -15.84 -29.74
C GLU A 374 -8.91 -15.23 -30.94
N ARG A 375 -8.45 -13.98 -30.81
CA ARG A 375 -7.64 -13.29 -31.82
C ARG A 375 -6.22 -13.84 -31.91
N GLY A 376 -5.59 -14.11 -30.76
CA GLY A 376 -4.27 -14.75 -30.69
C GLY A 376 -4.27 -16.15 -31.30
N ALA A 377 -5.35 -16.91 -31.11
CA ALA A 377 -5.56 -18.21 -31.73
C ALA A 377 -6.03 -18.16 -33.20
N ARG A 378 -6.24 -16.96 -33.77
CA ARG A 378 -6.73 -16.71 -35.14
C ARG A 378 -8.08 -17.37 -35.45
N ILE A 379 -8.96 -17.46 -34.45
CA ILE A 379 -10.33 -18.00 -34.57
C ILE A 379 -11.42 -16.96 -34.30
N ALA A 380 -11.04 -15.70 -34.05
CA ALA A 380 -11.97 -14.62 -33.70
C ALA A 380 -13.11 -14.46 -34.71
N GLU A 381 -12.84 -14.57 -36.01
CA GLU A 381 -13.87 -14.47 -37.06
C GLU A 381 -14.92 -15.58 -36.97
N VAL A 382 -14.52 -16.79 -36.53
CA VAL A 382 -15.42 -17.93 -36.34
C VAL A 382 -16.24 -17.74 -35.08
N THR A 383 -15.62 -17.28 -33.99
CA THR A 383 -16.32 -17.07 -32.71
C THR A 383 -17.28 -15.89 -32.76
N ASP A 384 -16.94 -14.84 -33.53
CA ASP A 384 -17.78 -13.65 -33.70
C ASP A 384 -19.03 -13.94 -34.56
N ALA A 385 -19.01 -15.01 -35.36
CA ALA A 385 -20.15 -15.48 -36.14
C ALA A 385 -21.18 -16.27 -35.30
N TYR A 386 -20.87 -16.61 -34.04
CA TYR A 386 -21.81 -17.34 -33.19
C TYR A 386 -23.00 -16.46 -32.77
N PRO A 387 -24.24 -17.00 -32.75
CA PRO A 387 -25.45 -16.26 -32.38
C PRO A 387 -25.56 -16.10 -30.85
N ASN A 388 -24.56 -15.46 -30.25
CA ASN A 388 -24.43 -15.27 -28.81
C ASN A 388 -24.84 -13.83 -28.47
N ALA A 389 -25.44 -13.61 -27.30
CA ALA A 389 -25.65 -12.25 -26.80
C ALA A 389 -24.31 -11.57 -26.42
N ASP A 390 -24.18 -10.27 -26.68
CA ASP A 390 -22.93 -9.50 -26.45
C ASP A 390 -22.47 -9.55 -24.99
N TRP A 391 -23.41 -9.51 -24.04
CA TRP A 391 -23.12 -9.51 -22.61
C TRP A 391 -22.42 -10.77 -22.13
N ILE A 392 -22.66 -11.91 -22.79
CA ILE A 392 -22.11 -13.21 -22.39
C ILE A 392 -20.59 -13.19 -22.46
N ALA A 393 -20.02 -12.58 -23.50
CA ALA A 393 -18.57 -12.57 -23.74
C ALA A 393 -17.81 -11.78 -22.68
N LEU A 394 -18.32 -10.62 -22.25
CA LEU A 394 -17.67 -9.80 -21.23
C LEU A 394 -17.96 -10.31 -19.82
N ALA A 395 -19.19 -10.72 -19.54
CA ALA A 395 -19.58 -11.24 -18.22
C ALA A 395 -18.85 -12.54 -17.89
N SER A 396 -18.71 -13.46 -18.85
CA SER A 396 -17.97 -14.72 -18.65
C SER A 396 -16.51 -14.49 -18.31
N LYS A 397 -15.86 -13.51 -18.97
CA LYS A 397 -14.48 -13.11 -18.67
C LYS A 397 -14.35 -12.49 -17.28
N LEU A 398 -15.31 -11.66 -16.86
CA LEU A 398 -15.35 -11.13 -15.49
C LEU A 398 -15.52 -12.25 -14.46
N VAL A 399 -16.46 -13.17 -14.65
CA VAL A 399 -16.65 -14.32 -13.75
C VAL A 399 -15.42 -15.22 -13.71
N ALA A 400 -14.75 -15.44 -14.85
CA ALA A 400 -13.50 -16.19 -14.89
C ALA A 400 -12.40 -15.51 -14.05
N LEU A 401 -12.24 -14.19 -14.16
CA LEU A 401 -11.28 -13.43 -13.33
C LEU A 401 -11.65 -13.51 -11.84
N THR A 402 -12.92 -13.30 -11.49
CA THR A 402 -13.40 -13.39 -10.11
C THR A 402 -13.17 -14.79 -9.52
N GLY A 403 -13.47 -15.84 -10.28
CA GLY A 403 -13.25 -17.22 -9.86
C GLY A 403 -11.78 -17.54 -9.60
N VAL A 404 -10.87 -16.94 -10.37
CA VAL A 404 -9.42 -17.08 -10.14
C VAL A 404 -8.99 -16.40 -8.84
N VAL A 405 -9.47 -15.18 -8.58
CA VAL A 405 -9.18 -14.45 -7.34
C VAL A 405 -9.69 -15.23 -6.13
N LEU A 406 -10.93 -15.73 -6.19
CA LEU A 406 -11.53 -16.55 -5.14
C LEU A 406 -10.74 -17.84 -4.88
N LEU A 407 -10.27 -18.52 -5.94
CA LEU A 407 -9.46 -19.72 -5.80
C LEU A 407 -8.13 -19.44 -5.11
N PHE A 408 -7.49 -18.31 -5.43
CA PHE A 408 -6.26 -17.88 -4.76
C PHE A 408 -6.50 -17.72 -3.26
N TYR A 409 -7.46 -16.90 -2.85
CA TYR A 409 -7.78 -16.75 -1.43
C TYR A 409 -8.16 -18.08 -0.77
N ALA A 410 -9.00 -18.89 -1.40
CA ALA A 410 -9.37 -20.22 -0.89
C ALA A 410 -8.13 -21.11 -0.66
N SER A 411 -7.13 -21.06 -1.54
CA SER A 411 -5.88 -21.80 -1.36
C SER A 411 -5.05 -21.29 -0.17
N GLY A 412 -5.00 -19.97 0.04
CA GLY A 412 -4.34 -19.38 1.20
C GLY A 412 -5.04 -19.76 2.50
N ILE A 413 -6.37 -19.65 2.53
CA ILE A 413 -7.22 -20.05 3.66
C ILE A 413 -7.01 -21.52 4.01
N ALA A 414 -6.93 -22.41 3.02
CA ALA A 414 -6.66 -23.82 3.27
C ALA A 414 -5.29 -24.03 3.96
N VAL A 415 -4.24 -23.34 3.50
CA VAL A 415 -2.91 -23.42 4.11
C VAL A 415 -2.88 -22.83 5.52
N THR A 416 -3.52 -21.68 5.75
CA THR A 416 -3.55 -21.06 7.07
C THR A 416 -4.38 -21.86 8.06
N ILE A 417 -5.49 -22.47 7.62
CA ILE A 417 -6.26 -23.41 8.46
C ILE A 417 -5.38 -24.59 8.88
N VAL A 418 -4.63 -25.20 7.95
CA VAL A 418 -3.69 -26.27 8.29
C VAL A 418 -2.63 -25.78 9.29
N TYR A 419 -2.09 -24.58 9.10
CA TYR A 419 -1.12 -23.98 10.02
C TYR A 419 -1.71 -23.75 11.42
N GLN A 420 -2.93 -23.19 11.51
CA GLN A 420 -3.66 -22.99 12.77
C GLN A 420 -3.90 -24.33 13.50
N LEU A 421 -4.28 -25.38 12.76
CA LEU A 421 -4.47 -26.72 13.32
C LEU A 421 -3.17 -27.33 13.84
N ILE A 422 -2.03 -27.08 13.19
CA ILE A 422 -0.71 -27.57 13.62
C ILE A 422 -0.22 -26.84 14.87
N ARG A 423 -0.33 -25.51 14.89
CA ARG A 423 0.14 -24.70 16.02
C ARG A 423 -0.76 -24.82 17.25
N GLY A 424 -2.07 -24.98 17.05
CA GLY A 424 -3.06 -24.98 18.11
C GLY A 424 -3.20 -23.62 18.81
N GLY A 425 -4.05 -23.57 19.84
CA GLY A 425 -4.17 -22.42 20.74
C GLY A 425 -5.18 -21.34 20.36
N VAL A 426 -5.80 -21.39 19.17
CA VAL A 426 -6.86 -20.44 18.78
C VAL A 426 -7.95 -21.15 17.96
N ALA A 427 -9.21 -20.75 18.16
CA ALA A 427 -10.34 -21.25 17.38
C ALA A 427 -10.30 -20.75 15.92
N ILE A 428 -10.69 -21.63 14.99
CA ILE A 428 -10.83 -21.28 13.57
C ILE A 428 -12.21 -20.67 13.36
N GLU A 429 -12.28 -19.54 12.67
CA GLU A 429 -13.52 -18.84 12.37
C GLU A 429 -13.81 -18.83 10.86
N PRO A 430 -14.51 -19.85 10.31
CA PRO A 430 -14.79 -19.93 8.87
C PRO A 430 -15.59 -18.73 8.34
N GLY A 431 -16.49 -18.17 9.16
CA GLY A 431 -17.27 -16.98 8.80
C GLY A 431 -16.39 -15.74 8.63
N LEU A 432 -15.37 -15.57 9.48
CA LEU A 432 -14.41 -14.47 9.36
C LEU A 432 -13.55 -14.63 8.11
N TYR A 433 -13.06 -15.84 7.83
CA TYR A 433 -12.35 -16.14 6.58
C TYR A 433 -13.18 -15.80 5.34
N LEU A 434 -14.45 -16.23 5.29
CA LEU A 434 -15.34 -15.97 4.17
C LEU A 434 -15.62 -14.47 4.01
N SER A 435 -15.98 -13.78 5.09
CA SER A 435 -16.30 -12.35 5.04
C SER A 435 -15.10 -11.50 4.62
N ARG A 436 -13.92 -11.73 5.20
CA ARG A 436 -12.68 -11.06 4.81
C ARG A 436 -12.31 -11.34 3.36
N MET A 437 -12.39 -12.60 2.92
CA MET A 437 -12.14 -12.95 1.53
C MET A 437 -13.04 -12.17 0.57
N LEU A 438 -14.34 -12.09 0.84
CA LEU A 438 -15.28 -11.36 -0.02
C LEU A 438 -15.00 -9.85 -0.04
N ILE A 439 -14.66 -9.27 1.11
CA ILE A 439 -14.26 -7.87 1.26
C ILE A 439 -13.03 -7.58 0.39
N GLU A 440 -11.97 -8.38 0.50
CA GLU A 440 -10.74 -8.21 -0.28
C GLU A 440 -10.95 -8.49 -1.76
N CYS A 441 -11.68 -9.56 -2.11
CA CYS A 441 -12.01 -9.90 -3.49
C CYS A 441 -12.73 -8.76 -4.20
N SER A 442 -13.60 -8.02 -3.48
CA SER A 442 -14.35 -6.91 -4.08
C SER A 442 -13.44 -5.87 -4.73
N GLY A 443 -12.26 -5.57 -4.15
CA GLY A 443 -11.29 -4.65 -4.74
C GLY A 443 -10.72 -5.15 -6.06
N PHE A 444 -10.34 -6.42 -6.12
CA PHE A 444 -9.82 -7.05 -7.33
C PHE A 444 -10.88 -7.19 -8.42
N VAL A 445 -12.15 -7.41 -8.06
CA VAL A 445 -13.27 -7.46 -9.03
C VAL A 445 -13.47 -6.10 -9.69
N LEU A 446 -13.50 -5.01 -8.91
CA LEU A 446 -13.64 -3.65 -9.47
C LEU A 446 -12.46 -3.30 -10.39
N MET A 447 -11.24 -3.65 -9.97
CA MET A 447 -10.05 -3.49 -10.81
C MET A 447 -10.11 -4.36 -12.07
N GLY A 448 -10.68 -5.57 -11.99
CA GLY A 448 -10.91 -6.45 -13.13
C GLY A 448 -11.89 -5.88 -14.14
N VAL A 449 -12.96 -5.22 -13.67
CA VAL A 449 -13.90 -4.51 -14.54
C VAL A 449 -13.20 -3.37 -15.27
N LEU A 450 -12.40 -2.55 -14.56
CA LEU A 450 -11.59 -1.50 -15.19
C LEU A 450 -10.63 -2.10 -16.23
N ALA A 451 -9.90 -3.16 -15.88
CA ALA A 451 -8.94 -3.79 -16.77
C ALA A 451 -9.61 -4.33 -18.04
N LEU A 452 -10.75 -5.01 -17.92
CA LEU A 452 -11.53 -5.47 -19.07
C LEU A 452 -12.02 -4.29 -19.92
N PHE A 453 -12.53 -3.22 -19.30
CA PHE A 453 -12.95 -2.01 -20.01
C PHE A 453 -11.81 -1.38 -20.81
N LEU A 454 -10.63 -1.19 -20.20
CA LEU A 454 -9.46 -0.60 -20.87
C LEU A 454 -8.93 -1.49 -22.02
N GLN A 455 -9.01 -2.81 -21.87
CA GLN A 455 -8.66 -3.76 -22.94
C GLN A 455 -9.64 -3.68 -24.11
N VAL A 456 -10.94 -3.57 -23.83
CA VAL A 456 -11.97 -3.44 -24.86
C VAL A 456 -11.88 -2.10 -25.58
N ILE A 457 -11.77 -0.98 -24.86
CA ILE A 457 -11.76 0.35 -25.48
C ILE A 457 -10.49 0.58 -26.33
N SER A 458 -9.33 0.12 -25.85
CA SER A 458 -8.06 0.27 -26.59
C SER A 458 -7.99 -0.61 -27.83
N ASN A 459 -8.70 -1.74 -27.86
CA ASN A 459 -8.67 -2.74 -28.94
C ASN A 459 -7.24 -3.21 -29.32
N ASN A 460 -6.27 -3.00 -28.43
CA ASN A 460 -4.88 -3.44 -28.58
C ASN A 460 -4.37 -3.91 -27.21
N LYS A 461 -3.99 -5.20 -27.13
CA LYS A 461 -3.54 -5.86 -25.90
C LYS A 461 -2.47 -5.07 -25.14
N PHE A 462 -1.48 -4.52 -25.87
CA PHE A 462 -0.38 -3.79 -25.26
C PHE A 462 -0.78 -2.39 -24.79
N ILE A 463 -1.66 -1.70 -25.54
CA ILE A 463 -2.20 -0.41 -25.10
C ILE A 463 -3.09 -0.59 -23.88
N GLY A 464 -3.91 -1.65 -23.83
CA GLY A 464 -4.71 -1.97 -22.65
C GLY A 464 -3.85 -2.21 -21.40
N TYR A 465 -2.71 -2.91 -21.53
CA TYR A 465 -1.75 -3.05 -20.44
C TYR A 465 -1.09 -1.72 -20.05
N LEU A 466 -0.72 -0.90 -21.03
CA LEU A 466 -0.16 0.43 -20.79
C LEU A 466 -1.14 1.32 -20.02
N LEU A 467 -2.43 1.32 -20.39
CA LEU A 467 -3.46 2.10 -19.71
C LEU A 467 -3.67 1.63 -18.27
N MET A 468 -3.64 0.32 -18.02
CA MET A 468 -3.66 -0.22 -16.65
C MET A 468 -2.44 0.19 -15.86
N LEU A 469 -1.24 0.18 -16.46
CA LEU A 469 -0.03 0.65 -15.81
C LEU A 469 -0.12 2.15 -15.45
N VAL A 470 -0.57 2.99 -16.38
CA VAL A 470 -0.81 4.42 -16.13
C VAL A 470 -1.79 4.63 -14.99
N TYR A 471 -2.88 3.85 -14.95
CA TYR A 471 -3.83 3.89 -13.84
C TYR A 471 -3.17 3.54 -12.50
N LEU A 472 -2.38 2.47 -12.44
CA LEU A 472 -1.69 2.06 -11.21
C LEU A 472 -0.71 3.12 -10.72
N VAL A 473 0.04 3.75 -11.64
CA VAL A 473 0.95 4.87 -11.34
C VAL A 473 0.16 6.06 -10.81
N LEU A 474 -0.89 6.48 -11.52
CA LEU A 474 -1.71 7.62 -11.11
C LEU A 474 -2.33 7.41 -9.73
N ARG A 475 -2.83 6.20 -9.45
CA ARG A 475 -3.37 5.83 -8.14
C ARG A 475 -2.33 5.93 -7.03
N ALA A 476 -1.08 5.55 -7.31
CA ALA A 476 0.02 5.65 -6.35
C ALA A 476 0.45 7.10 -6.09
N THR A 477 0.35 7.97 -7.10
CA THR A 477 0.82 9.38 -6.99
C THR A 477 -0.24 10.38 -6.58
N MET A 478 -1.54 10.06 -6.67
CA MET A 478 -2.64 11.00 -6.40
C MET A 478 -2.56 11.68 -5.04
N GLY A 479 -2.28 10.92 -3.96
CA GLY A 479 -2.22 11.47 -2.60
C GLY A 479 -1.08 12.47 -2.36
N PHE A 480 -0.14 12.60 -3.30
CA PHE A 480 0.94 13.58 -3.23
C PHE A 480 0.72 14.79 -4.16
N LEU A 481 -0.31 14.73 -5.00
CA LEU A 481 -0.79 15.85 -5.79
C LEU A 481 -1.93 16.56 -5.04
N ASP A 482 -2.04 16.35 -3.73
CA ASP A 482 -3.12 16.79 -2.83
C ASP A 482 -4.52 16.35 -3.28
N PHE A 483 -4.57 15.32 -4.13
CA PHE A 483 -5.79 14.61 -4.47
C PHE A 483 -6.04 13.53 -3.40
N ASP A 484 -6.35 13.97 -2.18
CA ASP A 484 -6.56 13.09 -1.02
C ASP A 484 -7.99 12.53 -0.91
N ASP A 485 -8.98 13.20 -1.51
CA ASP A 485 -10.39 12.83 -1.36
C ASP A 485 -10.72 11.48 -2.02
N LEU A 486 -11.33 10.59 -1.23
CA LEU A 486 -11.70 9.27 -1.68
C LEU A 486 -12.81 9.27 -2.75
N LEU A 487 -13.56 10.36 -2.90
CA LEU A 487 -14.61 10.49 -3.94
C LEU A 487 -14.05 10.58 -5.36
N TYR A 488 -12.87 11.18 -5.57
CA TYR A 488 -12.25 11.25 -6.90
C TYR A 488 -11.04 10.32 -7.06
N ARG A 489 -10.59 9.64 -6.00
CA ARG A 489 -9.54 8.61 -6.06
C ARG A 489 -10.15 7.27 -6.48
N PRO A 490 -9.95 6.79 -7.73
CA PRO A 490 -10.70 5.65 -8.24
C PRO A 490 -10.47 4.38 -7.41
N PHE A 491 -11.57 3.75 -7.02
CA PHE A 491 -11.59 2.54 -6.19
C PHE A 491 -10.91 2.70 -4.82
N GLY A 492 -10.79 3.94 -4.32
CA GLY A 492 -10.34 4.25 -2.96
C GLY A 492 -11.43 3.98 -1.93
N THR A 493 -11.04 3.43 -0.78
CA THR A 493 -11.92 3.23 0.39
C THR A 493 -11.18 3.64 1.65
N PRO A 494 -11.87 4.08 2.71
CA PRO A 494 -11.23 4.28 4.01
C PRO A 494 -10.64 2.94 4.50
N PRO A 495 -9.61 2.99 5.36
CA PRO A 495 -9.07 1.79 6.00
C PRO A 495 -10.17 1.04 6.74
N LEU A 496 -10.18 -0.30 6.61
CA LEU A 496 -11.12 -1.19 7.30
C LEU A 496 -10.34 -2.09 8.27
N PRO A 497 -9.81 -1.53 9.38
CA PRO A 497 -9.12 -2.34 10.38
C PRO A 497 -10.10 -3.30 11.04
N TYR A 498 -9.59 -4.44 11.46
CA TYR A 498 -10.32 -5.43 12.23
C TYR A 498 -9.41 -5.94 13.34
N SER A 499 -9.98 -6.05 14.53
CA SER A 499 -9.34 -6.65 15.71
C SER A 499 -10.24 -7.75 16.24
N ASP A 500 -9.68 -8.78 16.85
CA ASP A 500 -10.48 -9.85 17.46
C ASP A 500 -11.44 -9.30 18.56
N MET A 501 -11.04 -8.25 19.28
CA MET A 501 -11.88 -7.57 20.29
C MET A 501 -13.09 -6.81 19.71
N ASN A 502 -12.86 -5.88 18.76
CA ASN A 502 -13.89 -4.97 18.22
C ASN A 502 -14.56 -5.43 16.92
N GLY A 503 -14.03 -6.48 16.28
CA GLY A 503 -14.32 -6.81 14.89
C GLY A 503 -14.05 -5.62 13.95
N TYR A 504 -14.87 -5.46 12.91
CA TYR A 504 -14.83 -4.28 12.03
C TYR A 504 -15.45 -3.02 12.65
N GLY A 505 -16.25 -3.17 13.71
CA GLY A 505 -17.02 -2.10 14.33
C GLY A 505 -17.62 -1.12 13.33
N HIS A 506 -17.40 0.17 13.58
CA HIS A 506 -17.95 1.25 12.77
C HIS A 506 -17.18 1.55 11.48
N PHE A 507 -16.01 0.95 11.26
CA PHE A 507 -15.19 1.16 10.07
C PHE A 507 -15.87 0.61 8.80
N LEU A 508 -16.72 -0.42 8.96
CA LEU A 508 -17.41 -1.08 7.85
C LEU A 508 -18.38 -0.15 7.11
N ILE A 509 -19.03 0.79 7.82
CA ILE A 509 -20.08 1.64 7.24
C ILE A 509 -19.49 2.55 6.16
N GLY A 510 -18.44 3.31 6.50
CA GLY A 510 -17.78 4.19 5.53
C GLY A 510 -17.19 3.41 4.37
N TRP A 511 -16.54 2.28 4.66
CA TRP A 511 -16.01 1.39 3.63
C TRP A 511 -17.09 0.87 2.67
N ALA A 512 -18.24 0.43 3.20
CA ALA A 512 -19.32 -0.16 2.40
C ALA A 512 -19.97 0.88 1.47
N TRP A 513 -20.18 2.11 1.94
CA TRP A 513 -20.71 3.20 1.09
C TRP A 513 -19.76 3.56 -0.04
N LEU A 514 -18.46 3.71 0.23
CA LEU A 514 -17.48 3.95 -0.83
C LEU A 514 -17.34 2.76 -1.78
N ARG A 515 -17.47 1.52 -1.26
CA ARG A 515 -17.48 0.32 -2.10
C ARG A 515 -18.70 0.27 -3.01
N LEU A 516 -19.87 0.69 -2.52
CA LEU A 516 -21.10 0.81 -3.31
C LEU A 516 -20.96 1.89 -4.39
N TYR A 517 -20.41 3.06 -4.03
CA TYR A 517 -20.13 4.16 -4.95
C TYR A 517 -19.22 3.70 -6.11
N TRP A 518 -18.05 3.15 -5.81
CA TRP A 518 -17.14 2.65 -6.83
C TRP A 518 -17.66 1.40 -7.55
N GLY A 519 -18.50 0.60 -6.90
CA GLY A 519 -19.22 -0.51 -7.52
C GLY A 519 -20.21 -0.06 -8.59
N ALA A 520 -20.96 1.01 -8.32
CA ALA A 520 -21.86 1.64 -9.29
C ALA A 520 -21.08 2.25 -10.46
N PHE A 521 -19.94 2.88 -10.20
CA PHE A 521 -19.03 3.33 -11.25
C PHE A 521 -18.49 2.18 -12.11
N ALA A 522 -18.06 1.08 -11.48
CA ALA A 522 -17.64 -0.11 -12.22
C ALA A 522 -18.77 -0.69 -13.07
N ALA A 523 -20.03 -0.69 -12.59
CA ALA A 523 -21.17 -1.10 -13.39
C ALA A 523 -21.34 -0.21 -14.65
N LEU A 524 -21.13 1.11 -14.54
CA LEU A 524 -21.09 2.02 -15.69
C LEU A 524 -19.96 1.65 -16.67
N LEU A 525 -18.75 1.38 -16.17
CA LEU A 525 -17.62 0.94 -17.01
C LEU A 525 -17.91 -0.40 -17.68
N PHE A 526 -18.58 -1.33 -16.99
CA PHE A 526 -18.97 -2.61 -17.55
C PHE A 526 -19.98 -2.42 -18.69
N VAL A 527 -21.02 -1.61 -18.51
CA VAL A 527 -21.98 -1.28 -19.57
C VAL A 527 -21.27 -0.58 -20.74
N ALA A 528 -20.37 0.37 -20.47
CA ALA A 528 -19.58 0.99 -21.53
C ALA A 528 -18.73 -0.05 -22.27
N GLY A 529 -18.08 -0.98 -21.56
CA GLY A 529 -17.34 -2.10 -22.15
C GLY A 529 -18.21 -2.97 -23.05
N LEU A 530 -19.47 -3.24 -22.66
CA LEU A 530 -20.44 -3.97 -23.49
C LEU A 530 -20.74 -3.24 -24.81
N LEU A 531 -21.01 -1.94 -24.73
CA LEU A 531 -21.36 -1.13 -25.91
C LEU A 531 -20.18 -1.01 -26.89
N PHE A 532 -18.94 -1.00 -26.39
CA PHE A 532 -17.72 -0.91 -27.19
C PHE A 532 -17.12 -2.27 -27.59
N TRP A 533 -17.79 -3.38 -27.29
CA TRP A 533 -17.33 -4.73 -27.62
C TRP A 533 -17.26 -4.92 -29.14
N VAL A 534 -16.06 -5.24 -29.63
CA VAL A 534 -15.78 -5.36 -31.06
C VAL A 534 -16.06 -6.78 -31.54
N ARG A 535 -17.00 -6.93 -32.47
CA ARG A 535 -17.23 -8.14 -33.27
C ARG A 535 -16.81 -7.88 -34.72
N GLY A 536 -16.12 -8.83 -35.34
CA GLY A 536 -15.65 -8.72 -36.72
C GLY A 536 -14.38 -7.88 -36.88
N ASN A 537 -14.07 -7.51 -38.13
CA ASN A 537 -12.77 -6.93 -38.46
C ASN A 537 -12.66 -5.42 -38.18
N ARG A 538 -11.42 -4.96 -38.03
CA ARG A 538 -10.94 -3.66 -37.51
C ARG A 538 -11.81 -2.43 -37.87
N ALA A 539 -12.82 -2.14 -37.05
CA ALA A 539 -13.52 -0.87 -37.06
C ALA A 539 -12.67 0.25 -36.43
N THR A 540 -12.65 1.41 -37.07
CA THR A 540 -12.05 2.64 -36.53
C THR A 540 -12.83 3.14 -35.31
N PHE A 541 -12.22 3.95 -34.45
CA PHE A 541 -12.89 4.45 -33.24
C PHE A 541 -14.21 5.20 -33.51
N PRO A 542 -14.35 6.06 -34.55
CA PRO A 542 -15.62 6.70 -34.87
C PRO A 542 -16.73 5.72 -35.26
N GLU A 543 -16.40 4.64 -35.97
CA GLU A 543 -17.36 3.59 -36.33
C GLU A 543 -17.85 2.84 -35.09
N ARG A 544 -16.93 2.55 -34.16
CA ARG A 544 -17.27 1.93 -32.88
C ARG A 544 -18.18 2.81 -32.03
N LEU A 545 -18.01 4.14 -32.06
CA LEU A 545 -18.89 5.06 -31.35
C LEU A 545 -20.31 5.09 -31.96
N ARG A 546 -20.43 5.05 -33.29
CA ARG A 546 -21.73 4.95 -33.97
C ARG A 546 -22.42 3.64 -33.64
N GLU A 547 -21.67 2.55 -33.61
CA GLU A 547 -22.16 1.23 -33.24
C GLU A 547 -22.59 1.16 -31.77
N ALA A 548 -21.80 1.72 -30.84
CA ALA A 548 -22.16 1.81 -29.43
C ALA A 548 -23.49 2.56 -29.20
N ARG A 549 -23.73 3.65 -29.95
CA ARG A 549 -25.01 4.38 -29.91
C ARG A 549 -26.17 3.55 -30.44
N ARG A 550 -25.95 2.75 -31.49
CA ARG A 550 -26.96 1.81 -32.02
C ARG A 550 -27.28 0.68 -31.05
N ARG A 551 -26.28 0.22 -30.30
CA ARG A 551 -26.41 -0.84 -29.28
C ARG A 551 -27.00 -0.37 -27.96
N LEU A 552 -27.25 0.94 -27.79
CA LEU A 552 -27.90 1.49 -26.61
C LEU A 552 -29.41 1.18 -26.62
N ALA A 553 -29.73 -0.10 -26.47
CA ALA A 553 -31.08 -0.61 -26.30
C ALA A 553 -31.62 -0.31 -24.88
N PRO A 554 -32.93 -0.47 -24.63
CA PRO A 554 -33.53 -0.17 -23.33
C PRO A 554 -32.84 -0.88 -22.15
N GLY A 555 -32.38 -2.12 -22.33
CA GLY A 555 -31.70 -2.89 -21.28
C GLY A 555 -30.41 -2.22 -20.77
N PRO A 556 -29.37 -2.07 -21.60
CA PRO A 556 -28.15 -1.35 -21.21
C PRO A 556 -28.39 0.09 -20.78
N ALA A 557 -29.36 0.78 -21.38
CA ALA A 557 -29.71 2.16 -21.01
C ALA A 557 -30.29 2.25 -19.58
N VAL A 558 -31.22 1.37 -19.21
CA VAL A 558 -31.78 1.31 -17.84
C VAL A 558 -30.71 0.90 -16.83
N ALA A 559 -29.86 -0.08 -17.17
CA ALA A 559 -28.75 -0.47 -16.30
C ALA A 559 -27.78 0.69 -16.04
N ALA A 560 -27.42 1.45 -17.08
CA ALA A 560 -26.59 2.64 -16.94
C ALA A 560 -27.28 3.74 -16.13
N ALA A 561 -28.58 3.98 -16.34
CA ALA A 561 -29.33 4.99 -15.59
C ALA A 561 -29.42 4.64 -14.09
N LEU A 562 -29.69 3.39 -13.75
CA LEU A 562 -29.72 2.92 -12.37
C LEU A 562 -28.34 3.00 -11.71
N ALA A 563 -27.28 2.55 -12.40
CA ALA A 563 -25.92 2.67 -11.90
C ALA A 563 -25.51 4.14 -11.69
N LEU A 564 -25.88 5.03 -12.60
CA LEU A 564 -25.63 6.47 -12.46
C LEU A 564 -26.41 7.08 -11.27
N ALA A 565 -27.67 6.68 -11.07
CA ALA A 565 -28.47 7.14 -9.93
C ALA A 565 -27.87 6.68 -8.59
N VAL A 566 -27.42 5.42 -8.49
CA VAL A 566 -26.73 4.92 -7.29
C VAL A 566 -25.39 5.62 -7.08
N PHE A 567 -24.62 5.84 -8.16
CA PHE A 567 -23.35 6.55 -8.10
C PHE A 567 -23.52 7.99 -7.59
N ALA A 568 -24.49 8.73 -8.13
CA ALA A 568 -24.78 10.10 -7.69
C ALA A 568 -25.35 10.14 -6.26
N GLY A 569 -26.32 9.27 -5.94
CA GLY A 569 -26.96 9.23 -4.62
C GLY A 569 -25.99 8.84 -3.49
N SER A 570 -25.19 7.80 -3.70
CA SER A 570 -24.15 7.40 -2.75
C SER A 570 -23.05 8.46 -2.63
N GLY A 571 -22.65 9.10 -3.74
CA GLY A 571 -21.69 10.20 -3.74
C GLY A 571 -22.14 11.40 -2.91
N LEU A 572 -23.41 11.81 -3.02
CA LEU A 572 -23.99 12.88 -2.21
C LEU A 572 -24.03 12.52 -0.71
N PHE A 573 -24.37 11.28 -0.37
CA PHE A 573 -24.39 10.81 1.01
C PHE A 573 -22.98 10.74 1.62
N ILE A 574 -21.99 10.25 0.85
CA ILE A 574 -20.58 10.24 1.24
C ILE A 574 -20.10 11.67 1.45
N PHE A 575 -20.37 12.59 0.51
CA PHE A 575 -19.99 14.00 0.64
C PHE A 575 -20.59 14.65 1.89
N HIS A 576 -21.86 14.37 2.20
CA HIS A 576 -22.48 14.85 3.44
C HIS A 576 -21.76 14.33 4.69
N ASN A 577 -21.43 13.04 4.75
CA ASN A 577 -20.70 12.48 5.90
C ASN A 577 -19.27 13.03 6.02
N THR A 578 -18.56 13.09 4.90
CA THR A 578 -17.12 13.39 4.88
C THR A 578 -16.79 14.88 4.95
N HIS A 579 -17.66 15.76 4.46
CA HIS A 579 -17.42 17.21 4.37
C HIS A 579 -18.38 18.09 5.17
N ARG A 580 -19.59 17.59 5.52
CA ARG A 580 -20.56 18.36 6.33
C ARG A 580 -20.59 17.91 7.78
N LEU A 581 -20.67 16.59 8.02
CA LEU A 581 -20.64 16.02 9.38
C LEU A 581 -19.23 15.92 9.95
N ASN A 582 -18.23 15.78 9.08
CA ASN A 582 -16.82 15.76 9.42
C ASN A 582 -16.11 16.83 8.60
N GLU A 583 -15.01 17.37 9.14
CA GLU A 583 -14.17 18.32 8.42
C GLU A 583 -13.16 17.57 7.55
N TYR A 584 -13.21 17.81 6.24
CA TYR A 584 -12.17 17.36 5.33
C TYR A 584 -11.10 18.45 5.20
N VAL A 585 -9.90 18.17 5.69
CA VAL A 585 -8.72 19.04 5.57
C VAL A 585 -7.71 18.35 4.67
N PRO A 586 -7.41 18.90 3.47
CA PRO A 586 -6.35 18.38 2.61
C PRO A 586 -4.97 18.39 3.30
N GLY A 587 -4.06 17.52 2.88
CA GLY A 587 -2.73 17.38 3.50
C GLY A 587 -1.96 18.70 3.61
N ASP A 588 -1.82 19.42 2.50
CA ASP A 588 -1.11 20.72 2.49
C ASP A 588 -1.78 21.79 3.36
N VAL A 589 -3.11 21.81 3.42
CA VAL A 589 -3.87 22.75 4.28
C VAL A 589 -3.67 22.40 5.76
N ALA A 590 -3.56 21.12 6.10
CA ALA A 590 -3.26 20.70 7.48
C ALA A 590 -1.86 21.14 7.90
N LEU A 591 -0.87 21.04 7.00
CA LEU A 591 0.48 21.57 7.22
C LEU A 591 0.49 23.11 7.30
N ASP A 592 -0.30 23.80 6.47
CA ASP A 592 -0.46 25.26 6.55
C ASP A 592 -1.03 25.68 7.91
N ARG A 593 -2.03 24.96 8.43
CA ARG A 593 -2.55 25.21 9.79
C ARG A 593 -1.48 25.03 10.87
N GLN A 594 -0.65 23.99 10.79
CA GLN A 594 0.47 23.79 11.72
C GLN A 594 1.51 24.92 11.63
N ALA A 595 1.80 25.39 10.41
CA ALA A 595 2.70 26.52 10.21
C ALA A 595 2.11 27.84 10.75
N ASP A 596 0.82 28.08 10.53
CA ASP A 596 0.13 29.25 11.06
C ASP A 596 0.08 29.23 12.60
N TYR A 597 -0.15 28.07 13.20
CA TYR A 597 -0.04 27.85 14.64
C TYR A 597 1.35 28.27 15.15
N GLU A 598 2.41 27.79 14.51
CA GLU A 598 3.77 28.17 14.86
C GLU A 598 4.02 29.68 14.65
N LYS A 599 3.67 30.25 13.50
CA LYS A 599 3.91 31.66 13.20
C LYS A 599 3.19 32.59 14.17
N LYS A 600 1.92 32.30 14.50
CA LYS A 600 1.11 33.16 15.37
C LYS A 600 1.49 32.99 16.85
N TYR A 601 1.72 31.76 17.31
CA TYR A 601 1.76 31.46 18.75
C TYR A 601 3.15 31.13 19.29
N ARG A 602 4.16 30.92 18.45
CA ARG A 602 5.54 30.65 18.92
C ARG A 602 6.12 31.77 19.76
N GLN A 603 5.64 33.01 19.61
CA GLN A 603 6.02 34.13 20.48
C GLN A 603 5.68 33.90 21.97
N TYR A 604 4.71 33.03 22.25
CA TYR A 604 4.30 32.65 23.60
C TYR A 604 5.08 31.44 24.15
N LYS A 605 6.09 30.94 23.42
CA LYS A 605 6.97 29.88 23.92
C LYS A 605 7.76 30.38 25.13
N GLY A 606 7.65 29.67 26.25
CA GLY A 606 8.41 29.96 27.48
C GLY A 606 7.78 31.01 28.41
N ILE A 607 6.58 31.52 28.10
CA ILE A 607 5.85 32.37 29.05
C ILE A 607 5.46 31.56 30.30
N ALA A 608 5.39 32.23 31.45
CA ALA A 608 4.90 31.60 32.67
C ALA A 608 3.43 31.19 32.48
N GLN A 609 3.14 29.90 32.64
CA GLN A 609 1.80 29.32 32.64
C GLN A 609 1.64 28.49 33.92
N PRO A 610 0.42 28.38 34.47
CA PRO A 610 0.23 27.62 35.69
C PRO A 610 0.47 26.13 35.44
N ARG A 611 0.92 25.43 36.48
CA ARG A 611 1.16 23.98 36.45
C ARG A 611 -0.06 23.24 36.98
N ILE A 612 -0.45 22.15 36.33
CA ILE A 612 -1.48 21.23 36.82
C ILE A 612 -0.88 20.46 38.00
N THR A 613 -1.49 20.59 39.18
CA THR A 613 -1.08 19.91 40.42
C THR A 613 -2.05 18.84 40.88
N GLU A 614 -3.28 18.89 40.40
CA GLU A 614 -4.32 17.89 40.65
C GLU A 614 -5.20 17.76 39.41
N MET A 615 -5.59 16.53 39.11
CA MET A 615 -6.52 16.19 38.04
C MET A 615 -7.56 15.24 38.60
N ARG A 616 -8.81 15.73 38.69
CA ARG A 616 -9.99 14.90 38.96
C ARG A 616 -10.83 14.82 37.70
N VAL A 617 -11.13 13.63 37.22
CA VAL A 617 -11.83 13.46 35.95
C VAL A 617 -12.95 12.45 36.09
N ASP A 618 -14.17 12.87 35.80
CA ASP A 618 -15.30 11.98 35.63
C ASP A 618 -15.52 11.72 34.13
N VAL A 619 -15.35 10.47 33.72
CA VAL A 619 -15.53 10.01 32.35
C VAL A 619 -16.80 9.19 32.25
N ASP A 620 -17.71 9.65 31.40
CA ASP A 620 -18.94 8.95 31.08
C ASP A 620 -18.83 8.35 29.67
N LEU A 621 -18.31 7.11 29.59
CA LEU A 621 -17.95 6.47 28.31
C LEU A 621 -19.14 5.71 27.73
N HIS A 622 -19.50 6.01 26.48
CA HIS A 622 -20.57 5.37 25.71
C HIS A 622 -20.01 4.65 24.47
N PRO A 623 -19.45 3.45 24.62
CA PRO A 623 -18.98 2.62 23.51
C PRO A 623 -20.04 2.44 22.41
N GLU A 624 -21.30 2.25 22.80
CA GLU A 624 -22.43 1.95 21.91
C GLU A 624 -22.79 3.11 20.96
N THR A 625 -22.61 4.35 21.42
CA THR A 625 -22.80 5.55 20.59
C THR A 625 -21.49 6.13 20.06
N ARG A 626 -20.34 5.57 20.49
CA ARG A 626 -18.99 6.07 20.22
C ARG A 626 -18.78 7.50 20.70
N THR A 627 -19.28 7.78 21.90
CA THR A 627 -19.13 9.09 22.55
C THR A 627 -18.58 8.96 23.96
N ALA A 628 -17.98 10.01 24.49
CA ALA A 628 -17.62 10.11 25.89
C ALA A 628 -17.88 11.53 26.38
N ASN A 629 -18.56 11.67 27.53
CA ASN A 629 -18.70 12.95 28.19
C ASN A 629 -17.72 13.01 29.35
N VAL A 630 -16.80 13.96 29.29
CA VAL A 630 -15.76 14.15 30.29
C VAL A 630 -16.08 15.40 31.09
N ARG A 631 -15.99 15.29 32.42
CA ARG A 631 -15.98 16.43 33.33
C ARG A 631 -14.65 16.40 34.06
N GLY A 632 -13.77 17.32 33.73
CA GLY A 632 -12.47 17.42 34.37
C GLY A 632 -12.40 18.63 35.28
N HIS A 633 -11.65 18.47 36.37
CA HIS A 633 -11.31 19.50 37.32
C HIS A 633 -9.79 19.50 37.49
N TYR A 634 -9.17 20.63 37.21
CA TYR A 634 -7.75 20.88 37.44
C TYR A 634 -7.54 21.85 38.59
N ARG A 635 -6.60 21.51 39.46
CA ARG A 635 -6.00 22.48 40.38
C ARG A 635 -4.74 23.04 39.76
N LEU A 636 -4.82 24.28 39.31
CA LEU A 636 -3.73 25.00 38.68
C LEU A 636 -2.95 25.79 39.72
N LYS A 637 -1.62 25.72 39.69
CA LYS A 637 -0.74 26.44 40.60
C LYS A 637 0.28 27.27 39.85
N ASN A 638 0.39 28.54 40.20
CA ASN A 638 1.50 29.36 39.72
C ASN A 638 2.78 29.02 40.49
N ARG A 639 3.68 28.24 39.88
CA ARG A 639 5.01 27.94 40.45
C ARG A 639 6.09 28.96 40.06
N HIS A 640 5.72 29.97 39.28
CA HIS A 640 6.63 31.03 38.87
C HIS A 640 6.62 32.18 39.88
N ALA A 641 7.69 32.97 39.89
CA ALA A 641 7.80 34.16 40.75
C ALA A 641 6.96 35.35 40.26
N GLN A 642 6.54 35.34 38.98
CA GLN A 642 5.75 36.40 38.36
C GLN A 642 4.26 36.04 38.41
N ALA A 643 3.41 37.06 38.57
CA ALA A 643 1.96 36.86 38.47
C ALA A 643 1.55 36.55 37.03
N ILE A 644 0.63 35.60 36.85
CA ILE A 644 0.13 35.21 35.53
C ILE A 644 -1.16 35.97 35.24
N ASN A 645 -1.12 36.82 34.21
CA ASN A 645 -2.26 37.64 33.80
C ASN A 645 -3.10 36.97 32.71
N GLU A 646 -2.45 36.23 31.82
CA GLU A 646 -3.06 35.62 30.63
C GLU A 646 -2.84 34.11 30.64
N LEU A 647 -3.94 33.38 30.47
CA LEU A 647 -3.98 31.93 30.39
C LEU A 647 -4.09 31.54 28.92
N HIS A 648 -3.08 30.83 28.43
CA HIS A 648 -3.03 30.32 27.06
C HIS A 648 -3.50 28.88 27.09
N VAL A 649 -4.63 28.59 26.44
CA VAL A 649 -5.28 27.29 26.49
C VAL A 649 -5.32 26.71 25.08
N VAL A 650 -4.85 25.47 24.96
CA VAL A 650 -4.94 24.67 23.74
C VAL A 650 -5.82 23.47 24.01
N VAL A 651 -6.74 23.17 23.11
CA VAL A 651 -7.64 22.01 23.27
C VAL A 651 -7.53 21.14 22.03
N PRO A 652 -6.74 20.05 22.07
CA PRO A 652 -6.51 19.22 20.89
C PRO A 652 -7.76 18.56 20.31
N ALA A 653 -8.81 18.36 21.12
CA ALA A 653 -10.13 17.90 20.66
C ALA A 653 -10.93 18.99 19.92
N GLY A 654 -10.45 20.23 19.95
CA GLY A 654 -10.96 21.40 19.27
C GLY A 654 -11.90 22.27 20.11
N PHE A 655 -11.98 23.56 19.74
CA PHE A 655 -12.97 24.51 20.31
C PHE A 655 -14.28 24.57 19.50
N ARG A 656 -14.34 23.90 18.34
CA ARG A 656 -15.49 23.93 17.44
C ARG A 656 -16.67 23.12 17.97
N ASP A 657 -17.87 23.66 17.76
CA ASP A 657 -19.16 23.18 18.28
C ASP A 657 -19.27 23.20 19.82
N SER A 658 -20.51 23.16 20.34
CA SER A 658 -20.88 23.26 21.78
C SER A 658 -20.43 22.07 22.66
N ARG A 659 -19.29 21.46 22.33
CA ARG A 659 -18.72 20.26 22.95
C ARG A 659 -17.73 20.57 24.05
N LEU A 660 -17.28 21.81 24.19
CA LEU A 660 -16.37 22.24 25.26
C LEU A 660 -16.99 23.39 26.06
N VAL A 661 -17.04 23.22 27.38
CA VAL A 661 -17.38 24.29 28.33
C VAL A 661 -16.21 24.42 29.29
N LEU A 662 -15.69 25.64 29.45
CA LEU A 662 -14.63 25.97 30.40
C LEU A 662 -15.20 26.88 31.49
N GLU A 663 -14.99 26.51 32.75
CA GLU A 663 -15.45 27.25 33.93
C GLU A 663 -14.23 27.45 34.85
N PHE A 664 -13.80 28.71 35.04
CA PHE A 664 -12.66 29.06 35.90
C PHE A 664 -12.75 30.52 36.34
N ALA A 665 -11.72 31.01 37.03
CA ALA A 665 -11.64 32.37 37.56
C ALA A 665 -12.16 33.44 36.57
N PRO A 666 -12.82 34.52 37.03
CA PRO A 666 -13.37 35.56 36.16
C PRO A 666 -12.35 36.08 35.16
N HIS A 667 -12.71 36.12 33.88
CA HIS A 667 -11.79 36.40 32.79
C HIS A 667 -12.46 37.10 31.61
N GLU A 668 -11.63 37.71 30.76
CA GLU A 668 -11.97 38.27 29.46
C GLU A 668 -11.35 37.39 28.36
N VAL A 669 -12.11 37.07 27.31
CA VAL A 669 -11.59 36.36 26.14
C VAL A 669 -10.82 37.35 25.26
N VAL A 670 -9.49 37.23 25.22
CA VAL A 670 -8.62 38.09 24.39
C VAL A 670 -8.54 37.56 22.96
N LEU A 671 -8.44 36.25 22.81
CA LEU A 671 -8.38 35.56 21.53
C LEU A 671 -9.03 34.20 21.63
N GLN A 672 -9.77 33.80 20.61
CA GLN A 672 -10.26 32.44 20.43
C GLN A 672 -10.11 32.07 18.95
N ASP A 673 -9.08 31.30 18.62
CA ASP A 673 -8.84 30.77 17.27
C ASP A 673 -9.35 29.32 17.21
N GLU A 674 -10.59 29.17 16.74
CA GLU A 674 -11.25 27.86 16.55
C GLU A 674 -10.70 27.06 15.37
N VAL A 675 -9.80 27.63 14.55
CA VAL A 675 -9.17 26.91 13.42
C VAL A 675 -7.89 26.22 13.87
N LEU A 676 -7.16 26.85 14.79
CA LEU A 676 -5.88 26.40 15.32
C LEU A 676 -5.97 25.86 16.75
N ASP A 677 -7.20 25.79 17.27
CA ASP A 677 -7.56 25.30 18.59
C ASP A 677 -6.78 25.97 19.74
N TYR A 678 -6.65 27.31 19.66
CA TYR A 678 -5.88 28.12 20.59
C TYR A 678 -6.69 29.30 21.14
N ALA A 679 -6.72 29.47 22.46
CA ALA A 679 -7.39 30.58 23.11
C ALA A 679 -6.49 31.29 24.14
N ILE A 680 -6.71 32.60 24.31
CA ILE A 680 -6.04 33.44 25.30
C ILE A 680 -7.12 34.09 26.17
N TYR A 681 -7.05 33.83 27.47
CA TYR A 681 -7.96 34.40 28.46
C TYR A 681 -7.20 35.31 29.41
N ARG A 682 -7.63 36.56 29.57
CA ARG A 682 -7.08 37.48 30.55
C ARG A 682 -7.84 37.37 31.86
N LEU A 683 -7.15 37.00 32.94
CA LEU A 683 -7.74 36.90 34.26
C LEU A 683 -8.06 38.30 34.81
N ALA A 684 -9.26 38.47 35.38
CA ALA A 684 -9.66 39.73 36.01
C ALA A 684 -8.78 40.05 37.24
N THR A 685 -8.33 39.01 37.95
CA THR A 685 -7.31 39.09 38.99
C THR A 685 -6.13 38.21 38.60
N PRO A 686 -4.93 38.77 38.41
CA PRO A 686 -3.73 37.99 38.13
C PRO A 686 -3.48 36.87 39.15
N LEU A 687 -3.10 35.69 38.66
CA LEU A 687 -2.75 34.57 39.53
C LEU A 687 -1.36 34.82 40.14
N ALA A 688 -1.31 35.25 41.40
CA ALA A 688 -0.07 35.59 42.09
C ALA A 688 0.89 34.39 42.22
N ALA A 689 2.17 34.66 42.46
CA ALA A 689 3.17 33.61 42.69
C ALA A 689 2.76 32.70 43.87
N GLY A 690 2.79 31.39 43.66
CA GLY A 690 2.37 30.38 44.63
C GLY A 690 0.85 30.23 44.79
N ALA A 691 0.05 31.13 44.21
CA ALA A 691 -1.41 31.04 44.27
C ALA A 691 -1.93 29.89 43.41
N GLU A 692 -3.13 29.43 43.76
CA GLU A 692 -3.81 28.33 43.09
C GLU A 692 -5.20 28.77 42.63
N MET A 693 -5.66 28.17 41.54
CA MET A 693 -7.02 28.37 41.03
C MET A 693 -7.60 27.05 40.53
N ASP A 694 -8.92 26.97 40.56
CA ASP A 694 -9.66 25.85 40.00
C ASP A 694 -9.95 26.12 38.52
N PHE A 695 -9.87 25.06 37.72
CA PHE A 695 -10.18 25.08 36.30
C PHE A 695 -10.99 23.84 35.95
N ASP A 696 -12.28 24.06 35.71
CA ASP A 696 -13.24 23.02 35.37
C ASP A 696 -13.49 23.03 33.85
N PHE A 697 -13.61 21.84 33.28
CA PHE A 697 -13.98 21.69 31.88
C PHE A 697 -14.98 20.55 31.68
N ARG A 698 -15.90 20.74 30.73
CA ARG A 698 -16.77 19.68 30.22
C ARG A 698 -16.48 19.49 28.75
N LEU A 699 -16.15 18.27 28.36
CA LEU A 699 -15.76 17.92 26.99
C LEU A 699 -16.59 16.73 26.50
N THR A 700 -17.22 16.84 25.34
CA THR A 700 -17.86 15.72 24.65
C THR A 700 -16.99 15.25 23.49
N LEU A 701 -16.43 14.05 23.64
CA LEU A 701 -15.68 13.34 22.62
C LEU A 701 -16.62 12.48 21.77
N GLY A 702 -16.36 12.37 20.47
CA GLY A 702 -17.10 11.48 19.58
C GLY A 702 -16.96 11.86 18.10
N GLN A 703 -17.53 11.03 17.23
CA GLN A 703 -17.52 11.26 15.79
C GLN A 703 -18.87 10.89 15.18
N ALA A 704 -19.50 11.86 14.53
CA ALA A 704 -20.74 11.63 13.78
C ALA A 704 -20.42 11.07 12.38
N GLY A 705 -21.19 10.08 11.93
CA GLY A 705 -21.00 9.47 10.61
C GLY A 705 -19.61 8.84 10.42
N PHE A 706 -19.02 9.05 9.24
CA PHE A 706 -17.66 8.59 8.89
C PHE A 706 -16.88 9.67 8.12
N PRO A 707 -15.57 9.86 8.40
CA PRO A 707 -14.75 10.87 7.76
C PRO A 707 -14.21 10.40 6.40
N ASN A 708 -13.57 11.32 5.66
CA ASN A 708 -12.96 11.03 4.36
C ASN A 708 -11.67 10.17 4.42
N GLY A 709 -11.35 9.61 5.58
CA GLY A 709 -10.09 8.92 5.85
C GLY A 709 -10.28 7.88 6.94
N ARG A 710 -9.25 7.72 7.79
CA ARG A 710 -9.34 6.82 8.94
C ARG A 710 -10.34 7.38 9.95
N ALA A 711 -11.36 6.60 10.30
CA ALA A 711 -12.25 6.94 11.40
C ALA A 711 -11.50 6.85 12.75
N GLN A 712 -11.97 7.59 13.76
CA GLN A 712 -11.39 7.57 15.10
C GLN A 712 -11.34 6.15 15.67
N THR A 713 -10.27 5.83 16.41
CA THR A 713 -10.06 4.53 17.06
C THR A 713 -10.10 4.61 18.58
N ALA A 714 -10.39 5.78 19.13
CA ALA A 714 -10.29 6.06 20.56
C ALA A 714 -11.50 5.54 21.34
N ILE A 715 -12.70 5.73 20.79
CA ILE A 715 -13.96 5.27 21.39
C ILE A 715 -14.62 4.28 20.43
N VAL A 716 -14.48 3.00 20.72
CA VAL A 716 -14.99 1.89 19.91
C VAL A 716 -15.92 1.01 20.75
N ASP A 717 -16.70 0.14 20.09
CA ASP A 717 -17.69 -0.70 20.77
C ASP A 717 -17.05 -1.61 21.83
N ASN A 718 -15.89 -2.21 21.51
CA ASN A 718 -15.12 -3.01 22.47
C ASN A 718 -13.62 -2.72 22.32
N GLY A 719 -12.94 -2.32 23.42
CA GLY A 719 -11.54 -1.91 23.38
C GLY A 719 -11.33 -0.41 23.18
N SER A 720 -12.19 0.42 23.78
CA SER A 720 -11.99 1.88 23.81
C SER A 720 -10.70 2.23 24.55
N PHE A 721 -9.93 3.18 24.02
CA PHE A 721 -8.68 3.69 24.57
C PHE A 721 -8.49 5.16 24.20
N PHE A 722 -8.42 6.04 25.19
CA PHE A 722 -7.99 7.43 25.02
C PHE A 722 -7.20 7.92 26.24
N ASN A 723 -6.50 9.04 26.13
CA ASN A 723 -5.65 9.56 27.19
C ASN A 723 -5.77 11.08 27.36
N SER A 724 -5.08 11.62 28.36
CA SER A 724 -5.14 13.03 28.77
C SER A 724 -4.70 14.01 27.68
N PHE A 725 -4.10 13.57 26.57
CA PHE A 725 -3.74 14.45 25.47
C PHE A 725 -4.94 15.08 24.75
N VAL A 726 -6.16 14.58 24.96
CA VAL A 726 -7.38 15.17 24.39
C VAL A 726 -7.96 16.32 25.24
N PHE A 727 -7.42 16.55 26.44
CA PHE A 727 -7.91 17.56 27.39
C PHE A 727 -7.23 18.93 27.19
N PRO A 728 -7.75 20.01 27.81
CA PRO A 728 -7.12 21.32 27.78
C PRO A 728 -5.68 21.27 28.31
N GLN A 729 -4.76 21.86 27.55
CA GLN A 729 -3.35 22.01 27.90
C GLN A 729 -2.98 23.48 27.94
N PHE A 730 -1.96 23.83 28.72
CA PHE A 730 -1.59 25.24 28.95
C PHE A 730 -0.28 25.63 28.24
N GLY A 731 -0.29 26.79 27.60
CA GLY A 731 0.87 27.38 26.93
C GLY A 731 1.00 27.00 25.46
N TYR A 732 2.25 26.92 24.99
CA TYR A 732 2.58 26.62 23.59
C TYR A 732 3.00 25.17 23.44
N ILE A 733 2.36 24.42 22.55
CA ILE A 733 2.61 22.99 22.31
C ILE A 733 3.57 22.83 21.13
N GLU A 734 4.79 22.35 21.40
CA GLU A 734 5.80 22.17 20.36
C GLU A 734 5.49 21.02 19.40
N SER A 735 4.76 19.98 19.84
CA SER A 735 4.38 18.84 19.00
C SER A 735 3.36 19.19 17.91
N PHE A 736 2.78 20.40 17.94
CA PHE A 736 1.92 20.92 16.86
C PHE A 736 2.73 21.56 15.73
N GLN A 737 4.04 21.71 15.90
CA GLN A 737 4.93 22.20 14.85
C GLN A 737 5.16 21.13 13.79
N ILE A 738 5.41 21.60 12.56
CA ILE A 738 5.89 20.74 11.48
C ILE A 738 7.30 20.25 11.86
N GLU A 739 7.52 18.94 11.91
CA GLU A 739 8.85 18.35 12.14
C GLU A 739 9.66 18.20 10.85
N ASP A 740 9.00 18.04 9.69
CA ASP A 740 9.69 17.88 8.42
C ASP A 740 10.37 19.19 8.00
N ARG A 741 11.71 19.18 7.92
CA ARG A 741 12.53 20.35 7.57
C ARG A 741 12.20 20.94 6.19
N ASN A 742 11.72 20.13 5.24
CA ASN A 742 11.36 20.60 3.91
C ASN A 742 10.03 21.36 3.97
N GLU A 743 9.03 20.76 4.61
CA GLU A 743 7.72 21.40 4.77
C GLU A 743 7.81 22.68 5.60
N ARG A 744 8.72 22.74 6.58
CA ARG A 744 9.07 23.96 7.31
C ARG A 744 9.62 25.05 6.40
N ARG A 745 10.62 24.73 5.58
CA ARG A 745 11.24 25.70 4.65
C ARG A 745 10.26 26.23 3.61
N LYS A 746 9.41 25.36 3.03
CA LYS A 746 8.36 25.78 2.10
C LYS A 746 7.41 26.82 2.70
N ARG A 747 7.27 26.83 4.03
CA ARG A 747 6.38 27.70 4.80
C ARG A 747 7.14 28.79 5.55
N ASP A 748 8.40 29.05 5.21
CA ASP A 748 9.27 30.06 5.83
C ASP A 748 9.45 29.89 7.35
N LEU A 749 9.43 28.65 7.82
CA LEU A 749 9.71 28.31 9.21
C LEU A 749 11.21 28.03 9.41
N GLY A 750 11.74 28.43 10.57
CA GLY A 750 13.13 28.16 10.96
C GLY A 750 13.43 26.67 11.14
N GLU A 751 14.68 26.32 11.48
CA GLU A 751 15.07 24.92 11.71
C GLU A 751 14.25 24.24 12.82
N VAL A 752 14.11 22.92 12.71
CA VAL A 752 13.46 22.07 13.73
C VAL A 752 14.25 22.22 15.03
N PRO A 753 13.60 22.58 16.15
CA PRO A 753 14.23 22.53 17.46
C PRO A 753 14.77 21.12 17.69
N ARG A 754 16.08 20.97 17.89
CA ARG A 754 16.63 19.68 18.34
C ARG A 754 16.14 19.44 19.76
N MET A 755 16.11 18.17 20.17
CA MET A 755 16.03 17.89 21.61
C MET A 755 17.09 18.72 22.33
N ALA A 756 16.67 19.32 23.45
CA ALA A 756 17.55 20.13 24.26
C ALA A 756 18.79 19.31 24.67
N SER A 757 19.92 19.99 24.87
CA SER A 757 21.11 19.34 25.40
C SER A 757 20.77 18.66 26.71
N ILE A 758 21.39 17.52 27.01
CA ILE A 758 21.24 16.89 28.33
C ILE A 758 21.64 17.87 29.44
N ASP A 759 22.54 18.82 29.15
CA ASP A 759 23.05 19.85 30.07
C ASP A 759 22.13 21.08 30.20
N ASP A 760 21.01 21.15 29.46
CA ASP A 760 20.06 22.25 29.55
C ASP A 760 19.17 22.11 30.80
N GLU A 761 19.54 22.81 31.87
CA GLU A 761 18.82 22.78 33.15
C GLU A 761 17.37 23.29 33.03
N ALA A 762 17.09 24.24 32.13
CA ALA A 762 15.74 24.75 31.94
C ALA A 762 14.85 23.69 31.26
N ALA A 763 15.41 22.93 30.30
CA ALA A 763 14.69 21.82 29.66
C ALA A 763 14.37 20.68 30.65
N ARG A 764 15.25 20.45 31.64
CA ARG A 764 15.03 19.44 32.71
C ARG A 764 13.86 19.80 33.65
N ALA A 765 13.35 21.03 33.62
CA ALA A 765 12.17 21.41 34.39
C ALA A 765 10.86 20.81 33.82
N ASN A 766 10.89 20.27 32.60
CA ASN A 766 9.75 19.62 31.95
C ASN A 766 10.08 18.16 31.62
N THR A 767 9.02 17.36 31.44
CA THR A 767 9.16 16.00 30.92
C THR A 767 8.88 15.97 29.42
N TYR A 768 9.22 14.86 28.75
CA TYR A 768 8.85 14.67 27.34
C TYR A 768 7.34 14.50 27.12
N ILE A 769 6.57 14.30 28.20
CA ILE A 769 5.11 14.06 28.17
C ILE A 769 4.35 15.38 28.23
N ALA A 770 4.70 16.26 29.18
CA ALA A 770 3.95 17.48 29.47
C ALA A 770 4.88 18.62 29.87
N ALA A 771 4.55 19.82 29.39
CA ALA A 771 5.22 21.08 29.72
C ALA A 771 4.40 21.95 30.72
N ASP A 772 3.15 21.59 30.96
CA ASP A 772 2.18 22.27 31.83
C ASP A 772 1.89 21.51 33.13
N ALA A 773 2.64 20.44 33.40
CA ALA A 773 2.50 19.63 34.60
C ALA A 773 3.85 19.07 35.05
N ASP A 774 3.98 18.88 36.35
CA ASP A 774 5.11 18.18 36.96
C ASP A 774 4.62 16.78 37.36
N TRP A 775 4.52 16.55 38.67
CA TRP A 775 3.77 15.45 39.26
C TRP A 775 2.43 15.98 39.77
N LEU A 776 1.34 15.26 39.49
CA LEU A 776 -0.01 15.64 39.91
C LEU A 776 -0.65 14.56 40.78
N ARG A 777 -1.59 14.97 41.63
CA ARG A 777 -2.54 14.06 42.28
C ARG A 777 -3.61 13.68 41.26
N PHE A 778 -3.88 12.39 41.13
CA PHE A 778 -4.85 11.87 40.16
C PHE A 778 -5.97 11.13 40.85
N GLU A 779 -7.20 11.45 40.45
CA GLU A 779 -8.42 10.76 40.84
C GLU A 779 -9.36 10.72 39.65
N THR A 780 -10.04 9.61 39.42
CA THR A 780 -11.00 9.52 38.32
C THR A 780 -12.14 8.58 38.64
N THR A 781 -13.34 8.96 38.21
CA THR A 781 -14.47 8.05 38.10
C THR A 781 -14.70 7.78 36.62
N ILE A 782 -14.78 6.53 36.23
CA ILE A 782 -15.16 6.15 34.87
C ILE A 782 -16.40 5.28 34.89
N SER A 783 -17.40 5.66 34.10
CA SER A 783 -18.60 4.88 33.83
C SER A 783 -18.51 4.26 32.44
N THR A 784 -19.01 3.04 32.29
CA THR A 784 -19.10 2.33 31.01
C THR A 784 -20.32 1.40 30.97
N THR A 785 -20.49 0.65 29.88
CA THR A 785 -21.57 -0.34 29.75
C THR A 785 -21.43 -1.46 30.80
N PRO A 786 -22.53 -2.06 31.28
CA PRO A 786 -22.49 -3.07 32.35
C PRO A 786 -21.62 -4.30 32.06
N ASP A 787 -21.45 -4.65 30.79
CA ASP A 787 -20.71 -5.81 30.30
C ASP A 787 -19.21 -5.54 30.11
N GLN A 788 -18.75 -4.30 30.30
CA GLN A 788 -17.35 -3.92 30.18
C GLN A 788 -16.70 -3.63 31.54
N ILE A 789 -15.39 -3.73 31.56
CA ILE A 789 -14.53 -3.27 32.66
C ILE A 789 -13.84 -2.00 32.17
N ALA A 790 -13.93 -0.93 32.95
CA ALA A 790 -13.17 0.28 32.70
C ALA A 790 -11.92 0.33 33.59
N LEU A 791 -10.79 0.70 32.98
CA LEU A 791 -9.51 0.85 33.65
C LEU A 791 -9.00 2.27 33.48
N ALA A 792 -8.40 2.78 34.54
CA ALA A 792 -7.62 4.01 34.57
C ALA A 792 -6.46 3.86 35.57
N PRO A 793 -5.43 4.72 35.52
CA PRO A 793 -4.34 4.71 36.51
C PRO A 793 -4.87 4.87 37.94
N GLY A 794 -4.28 4.14 38.87
CA GLY A 794 -4.67 4.18 40.29
C GLY A 794 -5.11 2.84 40.83
N TYR A 795 -5.32 2.83 42.14
CA TYR A 795 -5.91 1.72 42.86
C TYR A 795 -7.42 1.85 42.81
N LEU A 796 -8.11 0.76 42.43
CA LEU A 796 -9.57 0.69 42.43
C LEU A 796 -10.07 0.86 43.87
N GLN A 797 -10.73 1.98 44.15
CA GLN A 797 -11.32 2.29 45.45
C GLN A 797 -12.72 1.73 45.58
N ARG A 798 -13.50 1.84 44.50
CA ARG A 798 -14.90 1.44 44.49
C ARG A 798 -15.35 1.05 43.09
N GLU A 799 -16.16 0.00 43.04
CA GLU A 799 -16.90 -0.42 41.85
C GLU A 799 -18.39 -0.52 42.20
N TRP A 800 -19.27 0.01 41.35
CA TRP A 800 -20.71 -0.10 41.55
C TRP A 800 -21.50 -0.03 40.24
N ILE A 801 -22.78 -0.41 40.28
CA ILE A 801 -23.70 -0.26 39.16
C ILE A 801 -24.76 0.77 39.54
N GLU A 802 -24.95 1.77 38.70
CA GLU A 802 -25.93 2.83 38.89
C GLU A 802 -26.51 3.27 37.53
N ASN A 803 -27.83 3.47 37.47
CA ASN A 803 -28.55 3.84 36.25
C ASN A 803 -28.28 2.90 35.05
N GLY A 804 -28.08 1.61 35.32
CA GLY A 804 -27.79 0.61 34.28
C GLY A 804 -26.39 0.75 33.66
N ARG A 805 -25.45 1.41 34.35
CA ARG A 805 -24.03 1.54 33.96
C ARG A 805 -23.12 1.11 35.08
N ARG A 806 -21.92 0.63 34.73
CA ARG A 806 -20.91 0.20 35.70
C ARG A 806 -19.89 1.31 35.88
N HIS A 807 -19.59 1.64 37.13
CA HIS A 807 -18.74 2.75 37.52
C HIS A 807 -17.54 2.24 38.30
N PHE A 808 -16.38 2.85 38.06
CA PHE A 808 -15.12 2.52 38.70
C PHE A 808 -14.44 3.80 39.16
N HIS A 809 -14.07 3.84 40.44
CA HIS A 809 -13.35 4.96 41.04
C HIS A 809 -11.91 4.55 41.32
N TYR A 810 -10.97 5.24 40.68
CA TYR A 810 -9.54 5.03 40.82
C TYR A 810 -8.89 6.26 41.45
N THR A 811 -7.95 6.02 42.37
CA THR A 811 -7.10 7.08 42.95
C THR A 811 -5.66 6.58 43.07
N MET A 812 -4.72 7.50 42.87
CA MET A 812 -3.31 7.23 43.11
C MET A 812 -2.94 7.59 44.55
N ASP A 813 -2.15 6.74 45.22
CA ASP A 813 -1.59 7.03 46.54
C ASP A 813 -0.33 7.92 46.46
N VAL A 814 0.37 7.89 45.33
CA VAL A 814 1.54 8.72 45.01
C VAL A 814 1.27 9.62 43.81
N PRO A 815 1.87 10.82 43.74
CA PRO A 815 1.77 11.66 42.56
C PRO A 815 2.25 10.93 41.30
N MET A 816 1.58 11.18 40.16
CA MET A 816 1.93 10.62 38.85
C MET A 816 2.22 11.71 37.82
N LEU A 817 2.86 11.34 36.72
CA LEU A 817 3.01 12.22 35.56
C LEU A 817 1.63 12.50 34.92
N ASN A 818 1.50 13.61 34.19
CA ASN A 818 0.28 13.98 33.47
C ASN A 818 0.04 13.11 32.22
N PHE A 819 -0.09 11.81 32.44
CA PHE A 819 -0.40 10.81 31.43
C PHE A 819 -1.40 9.83 32.01
N ALA A 820 -2.67 10.25 31.98
CA ALA A 820 -3.78 9.39 32.37
C ALA A 820 -4.42 8.78 31.12
N ALA A 821 -4.70 7.47 31.17
CA ALA A 821 -5.38 6.76 30.11
C ALA A 821 -6.67 6.15 30.64
N TRP A 822 -7.72 6.16 29.81
CA TRP A 822 -8.99 5.53 30.10
C TRP A 822 -9.24 4.45 29.07
N LEU A 823 -9.50 3.25 29.57
CA LEU A 823 -9.73 2.08 28.76
C LEU A 823 -11.06 1.44 29.13
N SER A 824 -11.73 0.82 28.16
CA SER A 824 -12.93 0.02 28.43
C SER A 824 -13.06 -1.11 27.41
N ALA A 825 -13.20 -2.33 27.92
CA ALA A 825 -13.45 -3.50 27.10
C ALA A 825 -14.12 -4.64 27.88
N ARG A 826 -14.59 -5.64 27.15
CA ARG A 826 -15.05 -6.93 27.70
C ARG A 826 -13.85 -7.80 28.02
N TRP A 827 -13.19 -7.57 29.14
CA TRP A 827 -12.04 -8.38 29.55
C TRP A 827 -12.42 -9.55 30.45
N GLU A 828 -11.70 -10.65 30.28
CA GLU A 828 -11.48 -11.61 31.34
C GLU A 828 -10.24 -11.20 32.14
N VAL A 829 -10.28 -11.42 33.46
CA VAL A 829 -9.23 -10.98 34.38
C VAL A 829 -8.58 -12.19 35.03
N SER A 830 -7.35 -12.47 34.61
CA SER A 830 -6.48 -13.45 35.25
C SER A 830 -5.74 -12.80 36.42
N ARG A 831 -5.87 -13.35 37.63
CA ARG A 831 -5.24 -12.81 38.85
C ARG A 831 -4.16 -13.72 39.38
N GLY A 832 -3.07 -13.13 39.84
CA GLY A 832 -1.98 -13.80 40.54
C GLY A 832 -1.39 -12.88 41.61
N GLU A 833 -0.40 -13.39 42.33
CA GLU A 833 0.34 -12.63 43.33
C GLU A 833 1.82 -12.98 43.20
N TRP A 834 2.68 -11.97 43.32
CA TRP A 834 4.12 -12.17 43.37
C TRP A 834 4.73 -11.30 44.48
N ASN A 835 5.35 -11.93 45.47
CA ASN A 835 5.96 -11.26 46.62
C ASN A 835 5.01 -10.26 47.34
N GLY A 836 3.74 -10.62 47.51
CA GLY A 836 2.75 -9.73 48.13
C GLY A 836 2.18 -8.65 47.20
N LEU A 837 2.61 -8.61 45.93
CA LEU A 837 2.07 -7.70 44.93
C LEU A 837 1.00 -8.41 44.11
N PRO A 838 -0.27 -7.94 44.12
CA PRO A 838 -1.30 -8.48 43.25
C PRO A 838 -0.95 -8.14 41.80
N ILE A 839 -1.06 -9.13 40.92
CA ILE A 839 -0.88 -8.97 39.47
C ILE A 839 -2.19 -9.36 38.82
N GLU A 840 -2.72 -8.45 38.00
CA GLU A 840 -3.93 -8.70 37.21
C GLU A 840 -3.60 -8.55 35.72
N VAL A 841 -3.99 -9.53 34.93
CA VAL A 841 -3.84 -9.55 33.48
C VAL A 841 -5.23 -9.50 32.87
N TYR A 842 -5.54 -8.37 32.24
CA TYR A 842 -6.77 -8.13 31.51
C TYR A 842 -6.56 -8.57 30.06
N HIS A 843 -7.30 -9.57 29.61
CA HIS A 843 -7.18 -10.11 28.26
C HIS A 843 -8.55 -10.31 27.61
N ASP A 844 -8.56 -10.40 26.29
CA ASP A 844 -9.76 -10.80 25.54
C ASP A 844 -10.16 -12.23 25.96
N PRO A 845 -11.45 -12.54 26.12
CA PRO A 845 -11.93 -13.84 26.63
C PRO A 845 -11.60 -15.06 25.76
#